data_AF-A0A7X4FPE5-F1
#
_entry.id   AF-A0A7X4FPE5-F1
#
_cell.length_a   1.000
_cell.length_b   1.000
_cell.length_c   1.000
_cell.angle_alpha   90.00
_cell.angle_beta   90.00
_cell.angle_gamma   90.00
#
_symmetry.space_group_name_H-M   'P 1'
#
loop_
_entity.id
_entity.type
_entity.pdbx_description
1 polymer ?
#
loop_
_entity_poly.entity_id
_entity_poly.type
_entity_poly.pdbx_seq_one_letter_code
_entity_poly.pdbx_strand_id
1 'polypeptide(L)'
;AETLEKVVRKLRSGQMPPEGRPRPDAETLDAFAGALEAALDHAAAVDPNPGRVASRRLNRLEYVNAVRDLLDLEIDGEALLPSDMAGFGFDNNADVLSITPALMGRYIAAATKISRTAVGSPDNRPVMQVYKVGYERRDIRRSEDMPFATHGGLAVRHTFPLDGEYLFAIRLKRNETIETIDGIAEDEHQIELRIDHALVRRFDIGGKFPGPDPGMLIAVPEDDVEGQRLHEYRMTADHALEIRVQVSAGTRLVSAGFTDSAPSPNVPADLPGIDMLYISGPFNGTVPEDTPSRQRIFTCRPADGSAAAEESCARDIIGALARRAYRRPVTDVDIDPLMSVYREGRAARDFEAGVERALEALLSMPSFLLRVERQPVDTQPGVIYSLTDLELASRLSFFLWKSIPDDELLDLAIADRLREPDVLAAQVRRMLADRRATRFMNDFVGQWLAVRNIHSQDPDGALFAGFNDSLRAAMVRETELFFESQVREDRSIPELLQADYTFLNEQLARHYGVDDIYGSRFRRYTWNDDRRHGLLGHASLLTVTSYANRTSVVLRGKWVLETLLGSPPPPPPANVPPLEESDRRNPRSLRERMELHRSSPVCASCHRRMDPLGFALENFDAIGRWREDDGGAEINSTIELSGRVVDSPRAFREALLAEGDNEFIKAVVEKLLIYALGRGVDYYDAPAMRRITRELADDDYRWSSLVSKVVSSDQFRMRRAQLPEESVVANQQ
;
A
#
# COMPACT_ATOMS: atom_id res chain seq x y z
N ALA A 1 9.22 -22.88 -27.37
CA ALA A 1 9.72 -21.91 -26.39
C ALA A 1 9.10 -22.16 -25.01
N GLU A 2 7.76 -22.09 -24.86
CA GLU A 2 7.07 -22.22 -23.56
C GLU A 2 7.55 -23.38 -22.66
N THR A 3 7.54 -24.61 -23.17
CA THR A 3 7.99 -25.78 -22.38
C THR A 3 9.46 -25.67 -21.97
N LEU A 4 10.33 -25.17 -22.86
CA LEU A 4 11.76 -25.06 -22.62
C LEU A 4 12.07 -23.97 -21.57
N GLU A 5 11.34 -22.87 -21.56
CA GLU A 5 11.49 -21.84 -20.50
C GLU A 5 11.11 -22.40 -19.12
N LYS A 6 10.07 -23.25 -19.04
CA LYS A 6 9.73 -23.99 -17.81
C LYS A 6 10.85 -24.95 -17.40
N VAL A 7 11.54 -25.58 -18.35
CA VAL A 7 12.72 -26.43 -18.08
C VAL A 7 13.88 -25.59 -17.54
N VAL A 8 14.19 -24.45 -18.18
CA VAL A 8 15.23 -23.51 -17.73
C VAL A 8 14.98 -23.08 -16.28
N ARG A 9 13.76 -22.63 -15.94
CA ARG A 9 13.41 -22.24 -14.57
C ARG A 9 13.63 -23.38 -13.57
N LYS A 10 13.31 -24.62 -13.93
CA LYS A 10 13.53 -25.79 -13.07
C LYS A 10 15.00 -26.17 -12.93
N LEU A 11 15.80 -26.02 -13.98
CA LEU A 11 17.25 -26.25 -13.93
C LEU A 11 17.92 -25.21 -13.02
N ARG A 12 17.65 -23.92 -13.25
CA ARG A 12 18.22 -22.80 -12.48
C ARG A 12 17.82 -22.80 -11.00
N SER A 13 16.58 -23.19 -10.69
CA SER A 13 16.11 -23.36 -9.31
C SER A 13 16.46 -24.71 -8.68
N GLY A 14 17.27 -25.53 -9.36
CA GLY A 14 17.75 -26.82 -8.86
C GLY A 14 16.67 -27.90 -8.67
N GLN A 15 15.49 -27.73 -9.26
CA GLN A 15 14.37 -28.67 -9.25
C GLN A 15 14.51 -29.79 -10.29
N MET A 16 15.49 -29.68 -11.19
CA MET A 16 15.76 -30.66 -12.24
C MET A 16 17.26 -31.02 -12.26
N PRO A 17 17.63 -32.31 -12.25
CA PRO A 17 16.77 -33.49 -12.05
C PRO A 17 16.08 -33.50 -10.66
N PRO A 18 14.90 -34.14 -10.52
CA PRO A 18 14.24 -34.28 -9.24
C PRO A 18 15.15 -34.94 -8.19
N GLU A 19 14.97 -34.56 -6.94
CA GLU A 19 15.76 -35.08 -5.83
C GLU A 19 15.74 -36.61 -5.74
N GLY A 20 16.88 -37.23 -5.41
CA GLY A 20 17.05 -38.68 -5.38
C GLY A 20 17.35 -39.33 -6.74
N ARG A 21 17.38 -38.54 -7.83
CA ARG A 21 17.89 -38.99 -9.13
C ARG A 21 19.38 -38.65 -9.27
N PRO A 22 20.14 -39.42 -10.09
CA PRO A 22 21.49 -39.04 -10.48
C PRO A 22 21.49 -37.61 -11.04
N ARG A 23 22.34 -36.75 -10.47
CA ARG A 23 22.45 -35.35 -10.84
C ARG A 23 23.86 -35.10 -11.41
N PRO A 24 23.98 -34.47 -12.59
CA PRO A 24 25.27 -33.97 -13.08
C PRO A 24 25.88 -32.97 -12.09
N ASP A 25 27.17 -32.71 -12.21
CA ASP A 25 27.80 -31.61 -11.46
C ASP A 25 27.20 -30.24 -11.85
N ALA A 26 27.44 -29.25 -10.99
CA ALA A 26 26.88 -27.90 -11.14
C ALA A 26 27.31 -27.24 -12.45
N GLU A 27 28.58 -27.39 -12.85
CA GLU A 27 29.14 -26.82 -14.08
C GLU A 27 28.42 -27.35 -15.32
N THR A 28 28.15 -28.66 -15.36
CA THR A 28 27.41 -29.30 -16.45
C THR A 28 25.97 -28.81 -16.54
N LEU A 29 25.28 -28.67 -15.40
CA LEU A 29 23.91 -28.15 -15.36
C LEU A 29 23.84 -26.69 -15.80
N ASP A 30 24.78 -25.86 -15.36
CA ASP A 30 24.85 -24.46 -15.72
C ASP A 30 25.17 -24.27 -17.21
N ALA A 31 26.10 -25.06 -17.76
CA ALA A 31 26.41 -25.04 -19.19
C ALA A 31 25.19 -25.45 -20.03
N PHE A 32 24.45 -26.48 -19.61
CA PHE A 32 23.25 -26.92 -20.32
C PHE A 32 22.12 -25.88 -20.26
N ALA A 33 21.87 -25.30 -19.07
CA ALA A 33 20.89 -24.24 -18.90
C ALA A 33 21.25 -23.00 -19.75
N GLY A 34 22.52 -22.59 -19.74
CA GLY A 34 23.00 -21.46 -20.55
C GLY A 34 22.86 -21.70 -22.05
N ALA A 35 23.13 -22.91 -22.54
CA ALA A 35 22.94 -23.25 -23.95
C ALA A 35 21.45 -23.19 -24.37
N LEU A 36 20.54 -23.65 -23.52
CA LEU A 36 19.09 -23.54 -23.75
C LEU A 36 18.62 -22.08 -23.75
N GLU A 37 19.07 -21.28 -22.78
CA GLU A 37 18.77 -19.85 -22.70
C GLU A 37 19.25 -19.11 -23.94
N ALA A 38 20.48 -19.35 -24.40
CA ALA A 38 21.02 -18.72 -25.60
C ALA A 38 20.22 -19.07 -26.87
N ALA A 39 19.78 -20.33 -27.00
CA ALA A 39 18.94 -20.76 -28.11
C ALA A 39 17.55 -20.10 -28.07
N LEU A 40 16.94 -19.98 -26.89
CA LEU A 40 15.66 -19.31 -26.69
C LEU A 40 15.76 -17.80 -26.94
N ASP A 41 16.83 -17.15 -26.47
CA ASP A 41 17.10 -15.74 -26.70
C ASP A 41 17.31 -15.44 -28.19
N HIS A 42 18.04 -16.30 -28.90
CA HIS A 42 18.20 -16.17 -30.35
C HIS A 42 16.86 -16.29 -31.08
N ALA A 43 16.04 -17.28 -30.72
CA ALA A 43 14.72 -17.44 -31.31
C ALA A 43 13.82 -16.22 -31.07
N ALA A 44 13.85 -15.65 -29.85
CA ALA A 44 13.10 -14.46 -29.51
C ALA A 44 13.62 -13.18 -30.18
N ALA A 45 14.91 -13.12 -30.52
CA ALA A 45 15.45 -12.00 -31.31
C ALA A 45 14.98 -12.04 -32.78
N VAL A 46 14.72 -13.24 -33.31
CA VAL A 46 14.23 -13.44 -34.69
C VAL A 46 12.71 -13.22 -34.79
N ASP A 47 11.94 -13.73 -33.84
CA ASP A 47 10.48 -13.52 -33.75
C ASP A 47 10.12 -12.96 -32.36
N PRO A 48 10.27 -11.64 -32.15
CA PRO A 48 10.00 -11.03 -30.85
C PRO A 48 8.54 -11.17 -30.45
N ASN A 49 8.28 -11.23 -29.16
CA ASN A 49 6.92 -11.25 -28.63
C ASN A 49 6.84 -10.37 -27.38
N PRO A 50 6.40 -9.10 -27.51
CA PRO A 50 6.24 -8.18 -26.38
C PRO A 50 5.03 -8.52 -25.50
N GLY A 51 4.25 -9.54 -25.88
CA GLY A 51 3.01 -9.91 -25.24
C GLY A 51 1.87 -8.93 -25.51
N ARG A 52 0.83 -9.07 -24.70
CA ARG A 52 -0.38 -8.25 -24.76
C ARG A 52 -0.88 -7.98 -23.35
N VAL A 53 -1.30 -6.75 -23.11
CA VAL A 53 -2.06 -6.37 -21.91
C VAL A 53 -3.52 -6.15 -22.30
N ALA A 54 -4.46 -6.72 -21.54
CA ALA A 54 -5.88 -6.46 -21.72
C ALA A 54 -6.22 -5.00 -21.41
N SER A 55 -7.38 -4.52 -21.88
CA SER A 55 -7.91 -3.23 -21.41
C SER A 55 -8.24 -3.37 -19.93
N ARG A 56 -7.85 -2.37 -19.14
CA ARG A 56 -8.07 -2.40 -17.69
C ARG A 56 -8.68 -1.11 -17.18
N ARG A 57 -9.47 -1.21 -16.13
CA ARG A 57 -9.89 -0.02 -15.38
C ARG A 57 -8.77 0.50 -14.49
N LEU A 58 -8.92 1.73 -14.01
CA LEU A 58 -8.18 2.22 -12.87
C LEU A 58 -8.48 1.33 -11.66
N ASN A 59 -7.45 0.91 -10.94
CA ASN A 59 -7.64 0.34 -9.62
C ASN A 59 -7.99 1.45 -8.61
N ARG A 60 -8.42 1.09 -7.40
CA ARG A 60 -8.89 2.02 -6.36
C ARG A 60 -7.84 3.09 -6.06
N LEU A 61 -6.57 2.70 -5.92
CA LEU A 61 -5.48 3.63 -5.64
C LEU A 61 -5.23 4.59 -6.82
N GLU A 62 -5.23 4.07 -8.05
CA GLU A 62 -5.08 4.85 -9.28
C GLU A 62 -6.23 5.85 -9.46
N TYR A 63 -7.47 5.46 -9.15
CA TYR A 63 -8.63 6.36 -9.19
C TYR A 63 -8.50 7.50 -8.17
N VAL A 64 -8.15 7.18 -6.92
CA VAL A 64 -7.96 8.17 -5.85
C VAL A 64 -6.87 9.18 -6.22
N ASN A 65 -5.72 8.69 -6.71
CA ASN A 65 -4.61 9.55 -7.12
C ASN A 65 -4.96 10.39 -8.36
N ALA A 66 -5.67 9.82 -9.33
CA ALA A 66 -6.12 10.53 -10.52
C ALA A 66 -7.09 11.67 -10.15
N VAL A 67 -8.03 11.43 -9.24
CA VAL A 67 -8.93 12.47 -8.72
C VAL A 67 -8.13 13.55 -7.98
N ARG A 68 -7.17 13.17 -7.14
CA ARG A 68 -6.32 14.12 -6.41
C ARG A 68 -5.52 15.00 -7.36
N ASP A 69 -4.89 14.43 -8.38
CA ASP A 69 -4.06 15.20 -9.31
C ASP A 69 -4.91 16.01 -10.31
N LEU A 70 -6.12 15.54 -10.64
CA LEU A 70 -7.05 16.25 -11.52
C LEU A 70 -7.72 17.44 -10.83
N LEU A 71 -8.13 17.26 -9.57
CA LEU A 71 -9.01 18.18 -8.85
C LEU A 71 -8.38 18.79 -7.60
N ASP A 72 -7.15 18.45 -7.21
CA ASP A 72 -6.56 18.89 -5.94
C ASP A 72 -7.43 18.55 -4.71
N LEU A 73 -8.01 17.36 -4.74
CA LEU A 73 -9.00 16.90 -3.75
C LEU A 73 -8.60 15.55 -3.16
N GLU A 74 -8.48 15.49 -1.82
CA GLU A 74 -8.27 14.23 -1.10
C GLU A 74 -9.61 13.54 -0.82
N ILE A 75 -9.68 12.26 -1.20
CA ILE A 75 -10.87 11.42 -1.07
C ILE A 75 -10.54 10.13 -0.33
N ASP A 76 -11.51 9.62 0.42
CA ASP A 76 -11.42 8.32 1.06
C ASP A 76 -11.81 7.22 0.07
N GLY A 77 -10.81 6.57 -0.52
CA GLY A 77 -11.01 5.50 -1.48
C GLY A 77 -11.72 4.28 -0.90
N GLU A 78 -11.50 3.95 0.37
CA GLU A 78 -12.07 2.76 1.01
C GLU A 78 -13.56 2.92 1.29
N ALA A 79 -13.98 4.13 1.65
CA ALA A 79 -15.38 4.47 1.82
C ALA A 79 -16.15 4.53 0.48
N LEU A 80 -15.46 4.80 -0.63
CA LEU A 80 -16.08 5.03 -1.94
C LEU A 80 -16.10 3.79 -2.84
N LEU A 81 -15.03 3.00 -2.84
CA LEU A 81 -14.82 1.90 -3.78
C LEU A 81 -14.38 0.62 -3.05
N PRO A 82 -14.84 -0.57 -3.51
CA PRO A 82 -14.41 -1.84 -2.95
C PRO A 82 -12.91 -2.09 -3.19
N SER A 83 -12.32 -3.02 -2.44
CA SER A 83 -10.97 -3.49 -2.69
C SER A 83 -10.86 -4.18 -4.06
N ASP A 84 -9.68 -4.08 -4.65
CA ASP A 84 -9.35 -4.75 -5.90
C ASP A 84 -8.78 -6.15 -5.65
N MET A 85 -9.03 -7.07 -6.58
CA MET A 85 -8.37 -8.37 -6.57
C MET A 85 -6.94 -8.22 -7.10
N ALA A 86 -5.99 -8.90 -6.44
CA ALA A 86 -4.61 -8.98 -6.90
C ALA A 86 -4.44 -10.15 -7.88
N GLY A 87 -3.72 -9.91 -8.97
CA GLY A 87 -3.26 -10.92 -9.92
C GLY A 87 -1.73 -10.93 -9.96
N PHE A 88 -1.11 -12.11 -9.87
CA PHE A 88 0.36 -12.26 -9.83
C PHE A 88 1.05 -11.43 -8.73
N GLY A 89 0.34 -11.18 -7.62
CA GLY A 89 0.83 -10.39 -6.49
C GLY A 89 0.52 -8.90 -6.53
N PHE A 90 -0.15 -8.39 -7.59
CA PHE A 90 -0.43 -6.96 -7.73
C PHE A 90 -1.89 -6.66 -8.14
N ASP A 91 -2.45 -5.59 -7.57
CA ASP A 91 -3.82 -5.11 -7.76
C ASP A 91 -4.01 -4.17 -8.98
N ASN A 92 -2.95 -3.91 -9.74
CA ASN A 92 -2.99 -3.14 -10.99
C ASN A 92 -3.01 -4.03 -12.25
N ASN A 93 -3.29 -5.32 -12.06
CA ASN A 93 -3.22 -6.34 -13.10
C ASN A 93 -4.49 -6.36 -13.96
N ALA A 94 -4.32 -6.22 -15.28
CA ALA A 94 -5.41 -6.14 -16.26
C ALA A 94 -6.29 -7.38 -16.30
N ASP A 95 -5.73 -8.56 -16.05
CA ASP A 95 -6.42 -9.85 -16.21
C ASP A 95 -7.52 -10.06 -15.16
N VAL A 96 -7.46 -9.33 -14.05
CA VAL A 96 -8.42 -9.42 -12.93
C VAL A 96 -9.24 -8.14 -12.71
N LEU A 97 -8.92 -7.05 -13.42
CA LEU A 97 -9.58 -5.75 -13.27
C LEU A 97 -10.74 -5.56 -14.27
N SER A 98 -11.79 -6.36 -14.10
CA SER A 98 -13.06 -6.21 -14.83
C SER A 98 -13.98 -5.16 -14.20
N ILE A 99 -14.96 -4.66 -14.98
CA ILE A 99 -16.04 -3.78 -14.50
C ILE A 99 -17.34 -4.61 -14.44
N THR A 100 -17.90 -4.75 -13.25
CA THR A 100 -19.25 -5.28 -13.06
C THR A 100 -20.28 -4.15 -13.02
N PRO A 101 -21.58 -4.41 -13.32
CA PRO A 101 -22.62 -3.39 -13.18
C PRO A 101 -22.69 -2.76 -11.78
N ALA A 102 -22.50 -3.56 -10.73
CA ALA A 102 -22.48 -3.08 -9.34
C ALA A 102 -21.29 -2.12 -9.10
N LEU A 103 -20.12 -2.43 -9.64
CA LEU A 103 -18.95 -1.56 -9.55
C LEU A 103 -19.16 -0.25 -10.31
N MET A 104 -19.80 -0.29 -11.49
CA MET A 104 -20.16 0.92 -12.23
C MET A 104 -21.10 1.82 -11.43
N GLY A 105 -22.09 1.23 -10.75
CA GLY A 105 -22.95 1.97 -9.82
C GLY A 105 -22.17 2.65 -8.68
N ARG A 106 -21.12 2.00 -8.16
CA ARG A 106 -20.21 2.60 -7.17
C ARG A 106 -19.40 3.76 -7.74
N TYR A 107 -18.88 3.65 -8.97
CA TYR A 107 -18.19 4.76 -9.62
C TYR A 107 -19.08 5.98 -9.82
N ILE A 108 -20.33 5.78 -10.25
CA ILE A 108 -21.28 6.90 -10.41
C ILE A 108 -21.54 7.55 -9.05
N ALA A 109 -21.85 6.78 -8.01
CA ALA A 109 -22.07 7.31 -6.67
C ALA A 109 -20.84 8.06 -6.11
N ALA A 110 -19.64 7.53 -6.36
CA ALA A 110 -18.39 8.18 -6.01
C ALA A 110 -18.21 9.50 -6.79
N ALA A 111 -18.44 9.50 -8.10
CA ALA A 111 -18.37 10.69 -8.95
C ALA A 111 -19.35 11.78 -8.51
N THR A 112 -20.58 11.42 -8.11
CA THR A 112 -21.55 12.37 -7.54
C THR A 112 -21.03 13.00 -6.24
N LYS A 113 -20.49 12.19 -5.31
CA LYS A 113 -19.95 12.72 -4.04
C LYS A 113 -18.71 13.59 -4.27
N ILE A 114 -17.81 13.17 -5.15
CA ILE A 114 -16.58 13.87 -5.49
C ILE A 114 -16.88 15.21 -6.17
N SER A 115 -17.72 15.22 -7.22
CA SER A 115 -18.07 16.47 -7.94
C SER A 115 -18.69 17.50 -7.01
N ARG A 116 -19.65 17.08 -6.17
CA ARG A 116 -20.26 17.95 -5.14
C ARG A 116 -19.25 18.51 -4.15
N THR A 117 -18.30 17.69 -3.72
CA THR A 117 -17.28 18.13 -2.75
C THR A 117 -16.29 19.08 -3.43
N ALA A 118 -15.87 18.77 -4.66
CA ALA A 118 -14.89 19.53 -5.43
C ALA A 118 -15.38 20.95 -5.77
N VAL A 119 -16.64 21.10 -6.18
CA VAL A 119 -17.23 22.41 -6.48
C VAL A 119 -17.75 23.12 -5.22
N GLY A 120 -17.90 22.43 -4.10
CA GLY A 120 -18.54 22.99 -2.89
C GLY A 120 -20.06 23.17 -3.06
N SER A 121 -20.74 22.15 -3.57
CA SER A 121 -22.17 22.16 -3.86
C SER A 121 -23.03 22.35 -2.61
N PRO A 122 -24.09 23.19 -2.64
CA PRO A 122 -25.04 23.31 -1.52
C PRO A 122 -25.84 22.03 -1.26
N ASP A 123 -25.82 21.06 -2.19
CA ASP A 123 -26.45 19.75 -2.02
C ASP A 123 -25.70 18.83 -1.04
N ASN A 124 -24.51 19.23 -0.56
CA ASN A 124 -23.79 18.51 0.48
C ASN A 124 -24.58 18.56 1.79
N ARG A 125 -25.19 17.42 2.15
CA ARG A 125 -25.97 17.27 3.38
C ARG A 125 -25.07 17.04 4.59
N PRO A 126 -25.51 17.42 5.80
CA PRO A 126 -24.81 17.07 7.02
C PRO A 126 -24.63 15.55 7.13
N VAL A 127 -23.38 15.11 7.31
CA VAL A 127 -23.03 13.72 7.60
C VAL A 127 -22.15 13.68 8.84
N MET A 128 -22.23 12.60 9.60
CA MET A 128 -21.32 12.32 10.71
C MET A 128 -20.20 11.41 10.23
N GLN A 129 -18.97 11.91 10.28
CA GLN A 129 -17.76 11.12 10.07
C GLN A 129 -17.18 10.71 11.42
N VAL A 130 -16.82 9.43 11.56
CA VAL A 130 -16.23 8.87 12.78
C VAL A 130 -14.78 8.47 12.49
N TYR A 131 -13.86 8.93 13.34
CA TYR A 131 -12.46 8.51 13.34
C TYR A 131 -12.18 7.77 14.64
N LYS A 132 -11.79 6.50 14.53
CA LYS A 132 -11.54 5.62 15.68
C LYS A 132 -10.05 5.52 16.00
N VAL A 133 -9.72 5.41 17.28
CA VAL A 133 -8.41 5.07 17.80
C VAL A 133 -8.45 3.58 18.16
N GLY A 134 -7.51 2.78 17.63
CA GLY A 134 -7.45 1.35 17.93
C GLY A 134 -7.00 1.06 19.37
N TYR A 135 -6.49 -0.16 19.60
CA TYR A 135 -5.95 -0.62 20.88
C TYR A 135 -4.56 -0.02 21.21
N GLU A 136 -4.47 1.30 21.07
CA GLU A 136 -3.24 2.06 21.20
C GLU A 136 -2.93 2.38 22.66
N ARG A 137 -1.64 2.47 22.94
CA ARG A 137 -1.10 3.03 24.18
C ARG A 137 -1.57 4.47 24.36
N ARG A 138 -1.93 4.82 25.60
CA ARG A 138 -2.51 6.12 25.97
C ARG A 138 -1.45 7.19 26.25
N ASP A 139 -0.20 6.78 26.42
CA ASP A 139 0.94 7.61 26.82
C ASP A 139 1.81 8.10 25.65
N ILE A 140 1.45 7.76 24.42
CA ILE A 140 2.28 8.07 23.23
C ILE A 140 1.72 9.22 22.40
N ARG A 141 2.62 10.00 21.81
CA ARG A 141 2.31 10.86 20.66
C ARG A 141 2.24 9.99 19.41
N ARG A 142 1.07 9.91 18.77
CA ARG A 142 0.84 8.97 17.66
C ARG A 142 1.51 9.35 16.33
N SER A 143 1.67 10.64 16.04
CA SER A 143 2.24 11.08 14.76
C SER A 143 2.90 12.46 14.86
N GLU A 144 3.65 12.83 13.82
CA GLU A 144 4.20 14.20 13.66
C GLU A 144 3.13 15.26 13.43
N ASP A 145 1.92 14.87 13.04
CA ASP A 145 0.80 15.80 12.86
C ASP A 145 0.23 16.27 14.21
N MET A 146 0.56 15.57 15.30
CA MET A 146 0.18 15.95 16.66
C MET A 146 1.17 16.97 17.25
N PRO A 147 0.69 17.98 17.98
CA PRO A 147 1.56 18.89 18.73
C PRO A 147 2.56 18.19 19.66
N PHE A 148 3.65 18.88 19.98
CA PHE A 148 4.56 18.41 21.04
C PHE A 148 3.83 18.34 22.39
N ALA A 149 4.25 17.40 23.26
CA ALA A 149 3.66 17.14 24.57
C ALA A 149 2.20 16.63 24.57
N THR A 150 1.68 16.13 23.44
CA THR A 150 0.38 15.44 23.43
C THR A 150 0.50 13.94 23.69
N HIS A 151 -0.51 13.35 24.32
CA HIS A 151 -0.69 11.89 24.39
C HIS A 151 -2.16 11.49 24.17
N GLY A 152 -2.41 10.19 24.03
CA GLY A 152 -3.76 9.61 24.05
C GLY A 152 -4.75 10.15 23.02
N GLY A 153 -4.26 10.73 21.92
CA GLY A 153 -5.06 11.48 20.94
C GLY A 153 -4.98 10.92 19.52
N LEU A 154 -5.50 11.67 18.54
CA LEU A 154 -5.38 11.39 17.11
C LEU A 154 -5.32 12.67 16.28
N ALA A 155 -4.72 12.57 15.09
CA ALA A 155 -4.75 13.58 14.05
C ALA A 155 -5.26 12.96 12.74
N VAL A 156 -6.17 13.66 12.06
CA VAL A 156 -6.84 13.20 10.84
C VAL A 156 -6.97 14.33 9.84
N ARG A 157 -6.81 14.02 8.55
CA ARG A 157 -7.15 14.94 7.47
C ARG A 157 -8.62 14.76 7.12
N HIS A 158 -9.40 15.84 7.25
CA HIS A 158 -10.83 15.84 6.93
C HIS A 158 -11.10 16.88 5.84
N THR A 159 -11.87 16.48 4.82
CA THR A 159 -12.30 17.39 3.75
C THR A 159 -13.66 17.98 4.09
N PHE A 160 -13.68 19.27 4.42
CA PHE A 160 -14.89 20.03 4.70
C PHE A 160 -15.49 20.51 3.36
N PRO A 161 -16.69 20.04 2.94
CA PRO A 161 -17.22 20.34 1.61
C PRO A 161 -17.73 21.77 1.45
N LEU A 162 -18.14 22.43 2.54
CA LEU A 162 -18.71 23.78 2.56
C LEU A 162 -18.12 24.63 3.69
N ASP A 163 -18.16 25.95 3.53
CA ASP A 163 -17.95 26.89 4.63
C ASP A 163 -19.17 26.81 5.54
N GLY A 164 -19.00 26.48 6.82
CA GLY A 164 -20.16 26.38 7.71
C GLY A 164 -19.84 25.88 9.10
N GLU A 165 -20.90 25.61 9.85
CA GLU A 165 -20.80 25.12 11.22
C GLU A 165 -20.64 23.60 11.24
N TYR A 166 -19.66 23.11 11.99
CA TYR A 166 -19.42 21.68 12.20
C TYR A 166 -19.41 21.37 13.69
N LEU A 167 -20.01 20.24 14.04
CA LEU A 167 -20.04 19.70 15.39
C LEU A 167 -18.88 18.71 15.56
N PHE A 168 -18.01 19.00 16.51
CA PHE A 168 -16.96 18.09 16.95
C PHE A 168 -17.40 17.47 18.28
N ALA A 169 -17.34 16.15 18.39
CA ALA A 169 -17.53 15.43 19.64
C ALA A 169 -16.40 14.42 19.86
N ILE A 170 -15.91 14.33 21.10
CA ILE A 170 -14.81 13.44 21.48
C ILE A 170 -15.36 12.39 22.44
N ARG A 171 -15.17 11.11 22.10
CA ARG A 171 -15.47 9.98 22.99
C ARG A 171 -14.18 9.48 23.60
N LEU A 172 -14.17 9.29 24.92
CA LEU A 172 -13.02 8.76 25.65
C LEU A 172 -13.04 7.23 25.75
N LYS A 173 -11.85 6.65 25.91
CA LYS A 173 -11.66 5.21 26.16
C LYS A 173 -12.34 4.80 27.47
N ARG A 174 -12.91 3.61 27.43
CA ARG A 174 -13.69 3.04 28.52
C ARG A 174 -13.20 1.65 28.86
N ASN A 175 -13.41 1.27 30.11
CA ASN A 175 -13.23 -0.08 30.58
C ASN A 175 -14.19 -1.04 29.86
N GLU A 176 -13.68 -2.12 29.28
CA GLU A 176 -14.49 -3.08 28.50
C GLU A 176 -15.55 -3.83 29.31
N THR A 177 -15.44 -3.88 30.64
CA THR A 177 -16.34 -4.64 31.51
C THR A 177 -17.44 -3.77 32.11
N ILE A 178 -17.08 -2.56 32.56
CA ILE A 178 -17.98 -1.67 33.33
C ILE A 178 -18.34 -0.38 32.60
N GLU A 179 -17.81 -0.14 31.39
CA GLU A 179 -18.13 1.00 30.51
C GLU A 179 -17.83 2.41 31.08
N THR A 180 -17.11 2.48 32.20
CA THR A 180 -16.64 3.73 32.80
C THR A 180 -15.44 4.28 32.03
N ILE A 181 -15.31 5.61 31.97
CA ILE A 181 -14.18 6.27 31.30
C ILE A 181 -12.90 6.04 32.11
N ASP A 182 -11.86 5.54 31.44
CA ASP A 182 -10.58 5.25 32.08
C ASP A 182 -9.76 6.52 32.36
N GLY A 183 -9.02 6.53 33.46
CA GLY A 183 -8.01 7.56 33.73
C GLY A 183 -8.53 8.98 34.01
N ILE A 184 -9.80 9.16 34.38
CA ILE A 184 -10.35 10.50 34.71
C ILE A 184 -10.64 10.68 36.21
N ALA A 185 -9.87 9.99 37.07
CA ALA A 185 -10.22 9.82 38.47
C ALA A 185 -9.89 10.98 39.40
N GLU A 186 -8.71 10.93 39.96
CA GLU A 186 -8.27 11.90 40.95
C GLU A 186 -7.67 13.13 40.26
N ASP A 187 -7.13 12.93 39.06
CA ASP A 187 -6.42 13.95 38.30
C ASP A 187 -7.35 14.66 37.30
N GLU A 188 -7.13 15.97 37.16
CA GLU A 188 -7.71 16.79 36.09
C GLU A 188 -6.77 16.77 34.87
N HIS A 189 -7.35 16.60 33.69
CA HIS A 189 -6.68 16.46 32.42
C HIS A 189 -7.16 17.51 31.42
N GLN A 190 -6.28 17.88 30.49
CA GLN A 190 -6.57 18.90 29.48
C GLN A 190 -6.57 18.29 28.09
N ILE A 191 -7.69 18.43 27.37
CA ILE A 191 -7.81 18.01 25.98
C ILE A 191 -7.82 19.25 25.09
N GLU A 192 -6.98 19.26 24.06
CA GLU A 192 -6.98 20.31 23.04
C GLU A 192 -7.49 19.77 21.70
N LEU A 193 -8.53 20.43 21.17
CA LEU A 193 -8.99 20.28 19.78
C LEU A 193 -8.36 21.39 18.94
N ARG A 194 -7.72 21.01 17.84
CA ARG A 194 -7.00 21.92 16.95
C ARG A 194 -7.36 21.66 15.49
N ILE A 195 -7.38 22.71 14.69
CA ILE A 195 -7.55 22.66 13.23
C ILE A 195 -6.35 23.38 12.61
N ASP A 196 -5.65 22.73 11.68
CA ASP A 196 -4.41 23.22 11.07
C ASP A 196 -3.40 23.73 12.12
N HIS A 197 -3.24 22.95 13.20
CA HIS A 197 -2.43 23.25 14.38
C HIS A 197 -2.88 24.47 15.23
N ALA A 198 -3.88 25.24 14.80
CA ALA A 198 -4.46 26.32 15.59
C ALA A 198 -5.39 25.76 16.68
N LEU A 199 -5.24 26.23 17.92
CA LEU A 199 -6.10 25.83 19.04
C LEU A 199 -7.52 26.34 18.80
N VAL A 200 -8.48 25.41 18.75
CA VAL A 200 -9.91 25.73 18.61
C VAL A 200 -10.58 25.73 19.98
N ARG A 201 -10.35 24.68 20.77
CA ARG A 201 -10.93 24.54 22.10
C ARG A 201 -10.02 23.74 23.02
N ARG A 202 -9.98 24.17 24.28
CA ARG A 202 -9.47 23.39 25.40
C ARG A 202 -10.64 22.93 26.27
N PHE A 203 -10.57 21.69 26.75
CA PHE A 203 -11.52 21.09 27.68
C PHE A 203 -10.77 20.59 28.90
N ASP A 204 -11.38 20.74 30.07
CA ASP A 204 -10.89 20.21 31.34
C ASP A 204 -11.81 19.05 31.77
N ILE A 205 -11.22 17.89 32.09
CA ILE A 205 -11.94 16.65 32.43
C ILE A 205 -11.21 15.85 33.51
N GLY A 206 -11.93 15.10 34.33
CA GLY A 206 -11.37 14.40 35.48
C GLY A 206 -11.33 15.25 36.76
N GLY A 207 -10.85 14.67 37.87
CA GLY A 207 -10.60 15.36 39.15
C GLY A 207 -11.81 15.86 39.95
N LYS A 208 -13.03 15.80 39.39
CA LYS A 208 -14.25 16.36 40.04
C LYS A 208 -14.77 15.55 41.22
N PHE A 209 -14.64 14.23 41.17
CA PHE A 209 -15.16 13.32 42.19
C PHE A 209 -14.09 12.28 42.56
N PRO A 210 -13.34 12.50 43.67
CA PRO A 210 -12.29 11.59 44.10
C PRO A 210 -12.89 10.32 44.72
N GLY A 211 -12.13 9.22 44.70
CA GLY A 211 -12.51 7.94 45.29
C GLY A 211 -12.94 6.88 44.27
N PRO A 212 -13.12 5.63 44.73
CA PRO A 212 -13.47 4.50 43.88
C PRO A 212 -14.90 4.64 43.35
N ASP A 213 -15.12 4.29 42.09
CA ASP A 213 -16.47 4.27 41.50
C ASP A 213 -17.34 3.19 42.17
N PRO A 214 -18.45 3.55 42.84
CA PRO A 214 -19.32 2.58 43.50
C PRO A 214 -20.02 1.61 42.53
N GLY A 215 -20.12 1.97 41.24
CA GLY A 215 -20.67 1.10 40.19
C GLY A 215 -19.74 -0.03 39.73
N MET A 216 -18.50 -0.09 40.24
CA MET A 216 -17.52 -1.13 39.88
C MET A 216 -17.89 -2.55 40.34
N LEU A 217 -18.75 -2.71 41.37
CA LEU A 217 -18.99 -4.01 42.01
C LEU A 217 -20.47 -4.32 42.35
N ILE A 218 -21.35 -3.31 42.50
CA ILE A 218 -22.78 -3.45 42.84
C ILE A 218 -23.56 -2.30 42.18
N ALA A 219 -24.85 -2.49 41.83
CA ALA A 219 -25.72 -1.35 41.49
C ALA A 219 -25.72 -0.33 42.64
N VAL A 220 -25.40 0.92 42.34
CA VAL A 220 -25.33 1.99 43.35
C VAL A 220 -26.72 2.12 44.01
N PRO A 221 -26.82 2.04 45.35
CA PRO A 221 -28.10 2.15 46.05
C PRO A 221 -28.87 3.43 45.67
N GLU A 222 -30.20 3.36 45.61
CA GLU A 222 -31.05 4.50 45.23
C GLU A 222 -30.90 5.70 46.18
N ASP A 223 -30.50 5.46 47.43
CA ASP A 223 -30.27 6.45 48.48
C ASP A 223 -28.85 7.04 48.50
N ASP A 224 -27.88 6.47 47.76
CA ASP A 224 -26.52 7.01 47.61
C ASP A 224 -26.42 8.02 46.45
N VAL A 225 -26.93 9.22 46.69
CA VAL A 225 -26.98 10.31 45.69
C VAL A 225 -25.57 10.73 45.24
N GLU A 226 -24.59 10.73 46.14
CA GLU A 226 -23.21 11.11 45.79
C GLU A 226 -22.54 10.02 44.96
N GLY A 227 -22.71 8.75 45.32
CA GLY A 227 -22.25 7.63 44.54
C GLY A 227 -22.88 7.55 43.15
N GLN A 228 -24.18 7.86 43.03
CA GLN A 228 -24.86 7.92 41.73
C GLN A 228 -24.28 9.02 40.84
N ARG A 229 -24.03 10.21 41.40
CA ARG A 229 -23.42 11.32 40.66
C ARG A 229 -21.99 11.01 40.22
N LEU A 230 -21.20 10.40 41.10
CA LEU A 230 -19.85 9.94 40.78
C LEU A 230 -19.91 8.93 39.62
N HIS A 231 -20.71 7.88 39.72
CA HIS A 231 -20.85 6.87 38.67
C HIS A 231 -21.36 7.45 37.35
N GLU A 232 -22.40 8.30 37.38
CA GLU A 232 -22.93 8.97 36.19
C GLU A 232 -21.85 9.84 35.51
N TYR A 233 -21.06 10.58 36.29
CA TYR A 233 -19.92 11.33 35.78
C TYR A 233 -18.88 10.42 35.11
N ARG A 234 -18.55 9.27 35.70
CA ARG A 234 -17.62 8.29 35.10
C ARG A 234 -18.11 7.73 33.78
N MET A 235 -19.41 7.63 33.58
CA MET A 235 -20.00 7.12 32.34
C MET A 235 -20.10 8.19 31.25
N THR A 236 -20.31 9.45 31.64
CA THR A 236 -20.80 10.51 30.73
C THR A 236 -19.96 11.78 30.68
N ALA A 237 -18.82 11.86 31.39
CA ALA A 237 -18.00 13.07 31.42
C ALA A 237 -17.60 13.59 30.02
N ASP A 238 -17.47 12.70 29.03
CA ASP A 238 -17.12 13.06 27.66
C ASP A 238 -18.28 13.70 26.86
N HIS A 239 -19.52 13.69 27.37
CA HIS A 239 -20.62 14.50 26.80
C HIS A 239 -20.33 16.01 26.85
N ALA A 240 -19.43 16.46 27.74
CA ALA A 240 -18.99 17.85 27.78
C ALA A 240 -17.96 18.19 26.69
N LEU A 241 -17.43 17.20 25.96
CA LEU A 241 -16.42 17.36 24.92
C LEU A 241 -17.05 17.55 23.53
N GLU A 242 -18.12 18.34 23.49
CA GLU A 242 -18.88 18.66 22.28
C GLU A 242 -18.79 20.17 22.00
N ILE A 243 -18.48 20.55 20.76
CA ILE A 243 -18.41 21.95 20.35
C ILE A 243 -18.81 22.16 18.88
N ARG A 244 -19.56 23.24 18.62
CA ARG A 244 -19.83 23.75 17.27
C ARG A 244 -18.81 24.82 16.90
N VAL A 245 -18.23 24.67 15.72
CA VAL A 245 -17.14 25.53 15.22
C VAL A 245 -17.43 25.91 13.78
N GLN A 246 -17.23 27.19 13.44
CA GLN A 246 -17.23 27.63 12.05
C GLN A 246 -15.92 27.21 11.39
N VAL A 247 -16.01 26.44 10.31
CA VAL A 247 -14.84 25.91 9.59
C VAL A 247 -14.97 26.25 8.11
N SER A 248 -13.89 26.78 7.53
CA SER A 248 -13.82 26.99 6.09
C SER A 248 -13.58 25.69 5.35
N ALA A 249 -14.19 25.56 4.17
CA ALA A 249 -14.09 24.41 3.30
C ALA A 249 -12.64 24.08 2.91
N GLY A 250 -12.47 22.85 2.40
CA GLY A 250 -11.20 22.27 1.99
C GLY A 250 -10.69 21.19 2.95
N THR A 251 -9.59 20.55 2.58
CA THR A 251 -8.94 19.55 3.42
C THR A 251 -8.15 20.22 4.53
N ARG A 252 -8.52 19.95 5.79
CA ARG A 252 -7.88 20.50 6.99
C ARG A 252 -7.35 19.37 7.87
N LEU A 253 -6.27 19.65 8.61
CA LEU A 253 -5.77 18.74 9.64
C LEU A 253 -6.54 18.99 10.95
N VAL A 254 -7.26 17.99 11.43
CA VAL A 254 -7.96 18.04 12.72
C VAL A 254 -7.23 17.15 13.71
N SER A 255 -6.86 17.68 14.87
CA SER A 255 -6.22 16.89 15.93
C SER A 255 -6.90 17.10 17.27
N ALA A 256 -7.07 16.02 18.02
CA ALA A 256 -7.52 16.05 19.41
C ALA A 256 -6.58 15.19 20.26
N GLY A 257 -6.13 15.71 21.40
CA GLY A 257 -5.26 14.96 22.31
C GLY A 257 -5.08 15.62 23.67
N PHE A 258 -4.60 14.84 24.62
CA PHE A 258 -4.31 15.30 25.99
C PHE A 258 -2.98 16.07 26.04
N THR A 259 -2.91 17.16 26.79
CA THR A 259 -1.74 18.07 26.85
C THR A 259 -1.22 18.36 28.26
N ASP A 260 -1.86 17.79 29.27
CA ASP A 260 -1.57 17.98 30.69
C ASP A 260 -0.34 17.21 31.18
N SER A 261 0.04 16.14 30.48
CA SER A 261 1.16 15.28 30.85
C SER A 261 2.16 15.16 29.70
N ALA A 262 3.40 15.62 29.92
CA ALA A 262 4.47 15.32 28.97
C ALA A 262 4.72 13.81 28.95
N PRO A 263 4.95 13.18 27.78
CA PRO A 263 5.37 11.78 27.70
C PRO A 263 6.59 11.54 28.61
N SER A 264 6.41 10.73 29.65
CA SER A 264 7.42 10.44 30.68
C SER A 264 7.87 8.98 30.57
N PRO A 265 9.17 8.65 30.81
CA PRO A 265 9.61 7.25 30.92
C PRO A 265 8.88 6.48 32.04
N ASN A 266 8.46 7.19 33.09
CA ASN A 266 7.63 6.69 34.17
C ASN A 266 6.17 7.04 33.85
N VAL A 267 5.50 6.15 33.14
CA VAL A 267 4.12 6.31 32.68
C VAL A 267 3.16 5.98 33.83
N PRO A 268 2.26 6.90 34.22
CA PRO A 268 1.15 6.54 35.12
C PRO A 268 0.32 5.42 34.48
N ALA A 269 0.00 4.39 35.26
CA ALA A 269 -0.71 3.21 34.74
C ALA A 269 -2.11 3.53 34.17
N ASP A 270 -2.70 4.66 34.55
CA ASP A 270 -4.08 5.02 34.26
C ASP A 270 -4.22 6.41 33.60
N LEU A 271 -3.50 6.65 32.50
CA LEU A 271 -3.74 7.85 31.69
C LEU A 271 -5.04 7.73 30.88
N PRO A 272 -5.81 8.82 30.72
CA PRO A 272 -6.98 8.83 29.85
C PRO A 272 -6.56 8.79 28.37
N GLY A 273 -7.50 8.46 27.49
CA GLY A 273 -7.28 8.43 26.05
C GLY A 273 -8.56 8.65 25.25
N ILE A 274 -8.43 9.19 24.04
CA ILE A 274 -9.51 9.33 23.08
C ILE A 274 -9.74 7.98 22.38
N ASP A 275 -11.01 7.59 22.28
CA ASP A 275 -11.48 6.42 21.54
C ASP A 275 -11.98 6.83 20.16
N MET A 276 -12.82 7.87 20.07
CA MET A 276 -13.37 8.33 18.80
C MET A 276 -13.45 9.85 18.71
N LEU A 277 -13.21 10.37 17.51
CA LEU A 277 -13.51 11.75 17.12
C LEU A 277 -14.65 11.74 16.10
N TYR A 278 -15.72 12.45 16.41
CA TYR A 278 -16.87 12.66 15.54
C TYR A 278 -16.80 14.06 14.93
N ILE A 279 -16.97 14.15 13.62
CA ILE A 279 -17.13 15.42 12.90
C ILE A 279 -18.46 15.35 12.17
N SER A 280 -19.42 16.19 12.55
CA SER A 280 -20.75 16.24 11.93
C SER A 280 -21.00 17.60 11.27
N GLY A 281 -21.47 17.59 10.04
CA GLY A 281 -21.78 18.81 9.29
C GLY A 281 -21.64 18.58 7.78
N PRO A 282 -21.74 19.65 6.97
CA PRO A 282 -21.92 21.05 7.36
C PRO A 282 -23.34 21.35 7.86
N PHE A 283 -23.46 22.17 8.91
CA PHE A 283 -24.70 22.87 9.30
C PHE A 283 -24.63 24.32 8.83
N ASN A 284 -25.74 24.87 8.32
CA ASN A 284 -25.79 26.24 7.77
C ASN A 284 -24.68 26.50 6.72
N GLY A 285 -24.39 25.51 5.89
CA GLY A 285 -23.30 25.57 4.91
C GLY A 285 -23.54 26.60 3.81
N THR A 286 -22.45 27.24 3.39
CA THR A 286 -22.38 28.18 2.27
C THR A 286 -21.32 27.72 1.28
N VAL A 287 -21.56 28.01 -0.01
CA VAL A 287 -20.63 27.65 -1.08
C VAL A 287 -19.32 28.41 -0.85
N PRO A 288 -18.17 27.72 -0.77
CA PRO A 288 -16.90 28.38 -0.50
C PRO A 288 -16.46 29.20 -1.71
N GLU A 289 -15.87 30.37 -1.45
CA GLU A 289 -15.36 31.21 -2.55
C GLU A 289 -14.11 30.59 -3.19
N ASP A 290 -13.19 30.09 -2.36
CA ASP A 290 -11.86 29.69 -2.79
C ASP A 290 -11.35 28.44 -2.04
N THR A 291 -11.30 27.31 -2.75
CA THR A 291 -10.64 26.07 -2.28
C THR A 291 -9.62 25.63 -3.32
N PRO A 292 -8.59 24.84 -2.95
CA PRO A 292 -7.64 24.31 -3.94
C PRO A 292 -8.33 23.61 -5.12
N SER A 293 -9.45 22.92 -4.85
CA SER A 293 -10.22 22.24 -5.90
C SER A 293 -10.96 23.21 -6.81
N ARG A 294 -11.59 24.25 -6.25
CA ARG A 294 -12.24 25.30 -7.04
C ARG A 294 -11.23 26.06 -7.90
N GLN A 295 -10.04 26.36 -7.37
CA GLN A 295 -8.95 26.97 -8.14
C GLN A 295 -8.51 26.08 -9.31
N ARG A 296 -8.48 24.76 -9.10
CA ARG A 296 -8.12 23.78 -10.13
C ARG A 296 -9.18 23.67 -11.22
N ILE A 297 -10.46 23.73 -10.86
CA ILE A 297 -11.60 23.54 -11.77
C ILE A 297 -11.93 24.83 -12.52
N PHE A 298 -12.18 25.93 -11.80
CA PHE A 298 -12.71 27.18 -12.36
C PHE A 298 -11.60 28.07 -12.94
N THR A 299 -10.92 27.56 -13.96
CA THR A 299 -9.84 28.27 -14.69
C THR A 299 -10.34 29.43 -15.54
N CYS A 300 -11.64 29.47 -15.81
CA CYS A 300 -12.35 30.57 -16.44
C CYS A 300 -13.46 31.08 -15.51
N ARG A 301 -13.72 32.39 -15.53
CA ARG A 301 -14.88 33.03 -14.89
C ARG A 301 -15.65 33.84 -15.95
N PRO A 302 -16.99 33.70 -16.06
CA PRO A 302 -17.77 34.39 -17.08
C PRO A 302 -17.74 35.91 -16.86
N ALA A 303 -17.49 36.68 -17.92
CA ALA A 303 -17.23 38.12 -17.83
C ALA A 303 -18.45 38.98 -17.45
N ASP A 304 -19.66 38.58 -17.88
CA ASP A 304 -20.91 39.35 -17.68
C ASP A 304 -22.10 38.49 -17.23
N GLY A 305 -21.87 37.22 -16.88
CA GLY A 305 -22.91 36.27 -16.46
C GLY A 305 -23.93 35.91 -17.54
N SER A 306 -23.70 36.30 -18.81
CA SER A 306 -24.59 35.91 -19.91
C SER A 306 -24.50 34.40 -20.17
N ALA A 307 -25.61 33.78 -20.60
CA ALA A 307 -25.64 32.35 -20.90
C ALA A 307 -24.60 31.95 -21.97
N ALA A 308 -24.31 32.83 -22.93
CA ALA A 308 -23.29 32.59 -23.94
C ALA A 308 -21.86 32.64 -23.37
N ALA A 309 -21.57 33.61 -22.49
CA ALA A 309 -20.28 33.69 -21.81
C ALA A 309 -20.06 32.50 -20.86
N GLU A 310 -21.10 32.11 -20.12
CA GLU A 310 -21.12 30.92 -19.28
C GLU A 310 -20.87 29.65 -20.10
N GLU A 311 -21.55 29.46 -21.22
CA GLU A 311 -21.39 28.26 -22.05
C GLU A 311 -19.98 28.15 -22.67
N SER A 312 -19.41 29.26 -23.12
CA SER A 312 -18.01 29.30 -23.60
C SER A 312 -17.03 28.95 -22.47
N CYS A 313 -17.22 29.56 -21.30
CA CYS A 313 -16.35 29.36 -20.14
C CYS A 313 -16.41 27.91 -19.61
N ALA A 314 -17.62 27.33 -19.59
CA ALA A 314 -17.81 25.93 -19.22
C ALA A 314 -17.12 24.99 -20.21
N ARG A 315 -17.19 25.27 -21.52
CA ARG A 315 -16.49 24.48 -22.54
C ARG A 315 -14.97 24.50 -22.33
N ASP A 316 -14.39 25.64 -21.98
CA ASP A 316 -12.95 25.74 -21.69
C ASP A 316 -12.56 24.94 -20.43
N ILE A 317 -13.33 25.08 -19.34
CA ILE A 317 -13.11 24.34 -18.09
C ILE A 317 -13.19 22.83 -18.33
N ILE A 318 -14.29 22.37 -18.95
CA ILE A 318 -14.56 20.96 -19.20
C ILE A 318 -13.52 20.41 -20.19
N GLY A 319 -13.14 21.17 -21.21
CA GLY A 319 -12.09 20.80 -22.16
C GLY A 319 -10.74 20.58 -21.49
N ALA A 320 -10.32 21.49 -20.61
CA ALA A 320 -9.07 21.36 -19.87
C ALA A 320 -9.06 20.14 -18.93
N LEU A 321 -10.16 19.93 -18.20
CA LEU A 321 -10.31 18.76 -17.31
C LEU A 321 -10.34 17.46 -18.11
N ALA A 322 -11.12 17.39 -19.20
CA ALA A 322 -11.25 16.21 -20.04
C ALA A 322 -9.93 15.84 -20.73
N ARG A 323 -9.13 16.83 -21.18
CA ARG A 323 -7.79 16.60 -21.75
C ARG A 323 -6.91 15.80 -20.79
N ARG A 324 -6.84 16.22 -19.52
CA ARG A 324 -6.04 15.54 -18.48
C ARG A 324 -6.67 14.21 -18.07
N ALA A 325 -7.98 14.20 -17.83
CA ALA A 325 -8.72 13.02 -17.37
C ALA A 325 -8.69 11.87 -18.39
N TYR A 326 -8.85 12.18 -19.68
CA TYR A 326 -8.82 11.20 -20.77
C TYR A 326 -7.43 10.98 -21.34
N ARG A 327 -6.46 11.77 -20.89
CA ARG A 327 -5.01 11.58 -21.16
C ARG A 327 -4.67 11.70 -22.64
N ARG A 328 -5.38 12.58 -23.34
CA ARG A 328 -5.26 12.83 -24.78
C ARG A 328 -5.90 14.16 -25.18
N PRO A 329 -5.65 14.65 -26.40
CA PRO A 329 -6.45 15.72 -26.99
C PRO A 329 -7.94 15.35 -27.00
N VAL A 330 -8.78 16.34 -26.67
CA VAL A 330 -10.24 16.22 -26.68
C VAL A 330 -10.81 16.78 -27.97
N THR A 331 -11.90 16.18 -28.42
CA THR A 331 -12.66 16.58 -29.60
C THR A 331 -14.08 16.98 -29.20
N ASP A 332 -14.86 17.55 -30.12
CA ASP A 332 -16.27 17.86 -29.84
C ASP A 332 -17.08 16.60 -29.45
N VAL A 333 -16.72 15.42 -29.97
CA VAL A 333 -17.34 14.14 -29.58
C VAL A 333 -17.13 13.82 -28.10
N ASP A 334 -16.02 14.29 -27.50
CA ASP A 334 -15.73 14.10 -26.08
C ASP A 334 -16.44 15.15 -25.22
N ILE A 335 -16.54 16.38 -25.72
CA ILE A 335 -17.01 17.54 -24.96
C ILE A 335 -18.51 17.72 -25.02
N ASP A 336 -19.14 17.49 -26.18
CA ASP A 336 -20.57 17.72 -26.36
C ASP A 336 -21.47 16.91 -25.41
N PRO A 337 -21.18 15.61 -25.10
CA PRO A 337 -21.93 14.87 -24.09
C PRO A 337 -21.82 15.50 -22.68
N LEU A 338 -20.62 15.99 -22.32
CA LEU A 338 -20.38 16.68 -21.05
C LEU A 338 -21.10 18.04 -21.01
N MET A 339 -21.12 18.76 -22.13
CA MET A 339 -21.86 20.01 -22.27
C MET A 339 -23.37 19.80 -22.21
N SER A 340 -23.88 18.65 -22.64
CA SER A 340 -25.31 18.31 -22.50
C SER A 340 -25.72 18.25 -21.02
N VAL A 341 -24.98 17.49 -20.20
CA VAL A 341 -25.26 17.40 -18.76
C VAL A 341 -24.94 18.69 -18.02
N TYR A 342 -23.98 19.48 -18.51
CA TYR A 342 -23.75 20.85 -18.02
C TYR A 342 -25.00 21.71 -18.17
N ARG A 343 -25.63 21.72 -19.36
CA ARG A 343 -26.85 22.51 -19.61
C ARG A 343 -28.00 22.09 -18.70
N GLU A 344 -28.13 20.79 -18.42
CA GLU A 344 -29.12 20.27 -17.45
C GLU A 344 -28.86 20.80 -16.04
N GLY A 345 -27.63 20.68 -15.54
CA GLY A 345 -27.26 21.22 -14.22
C GLY A 345 -27.43 22.73 -14.12
N ARG A 346 -27.06 23.44 -15.19
CA ARG A 346 -27.20 24.89 -15.31
C ARG A 346 -28.65 25.36 -15.27
N ALA A 347 -29.55 24.63 -15.95
CA ALA A 347 -30.97 24.91 -15.95
C ALA A 347 -31.62 24.58 -14.60
N ALA A 348 -31.11 23.57 -13.88
CA ALA A 348 -31.60 23.20 -12.57
C ALA A 348 -31.25 24.22 -11.48
N ARG A 349 -30.06 24.83 -11.54
CA ARG A 349 -29.59 25.80 -10.52
C ARG A 349 -28.79 26.95 -11.13
N ASP A 350 -27.51 26.74 -11.42
CA ASP A 350 -26.58 27.81 -11.83
C ASP A 350 -25.36 27.27 -12.59
N PHE A 351 -24.46 28.16 -12.99
CA PHE A 351 -23.21 27.84 -13.69
C PHE A 351 -22.42 26.72 -13.02
N GLU A 352 -22.24 26.81 -11.70
CA GLU A 352 -21.46 25.85 -10.94
C GLU A 352 -22.15 24.49 -10.85
N ALA A 353 -23.48 24.45 -10.76
CA ALA A 353 -24.26 23.22 -10.85
C ALA A 353 -24.11 22.53 -12.21
N GLY A 354 -23.99 23.31 -13.29
CA GLY A 354 -23.65 22.78 -14.60
C GLY A 354 -22.27 22.12 -14.59
N VAL A 355 -21.25 22.81 -14.07
CA VAL A 355 -19.88 22.28 -13.97
C VAL A 355 -19.83 21.04 -13.07
N GLU A 356 -20.57 21.02 -11.96
CA GLU A 356 -20.73 19.87 -11.07
C GLU A 356 -21.22 18.64 -11.85
N ARG A 357 -22.29 18.78 -12.65
CA ARG A 357 -22.88 17.66 -13.40
C ARG A 357 -21.97 17.18 -14.55
N ALA A 358 -21.27 18.09 -15.20
CA ALA A 358 -20.26 17.73 -16.19
C ALA A 358 -19.09 16.97 -15.55
N LEU A 359 -18.64 17.40 -14.37
CA LEU A 359 -17.57 16.72 -13.64
C LEU A 359 -17.99 15.32 -13.16
N GLU A 360 -19.22 15.18 -12.65
CA GLU A 360 -19.82 13.89 -12.30
C GLU A 360 -19.81 12.92 -13.49
N ALA A 361 -20.23 13.39 -14.67
CA ALA A 361 -20.21 12.59 -15.88
C ALA A 361 -18.77 12.25 -16.30
N LEU A 362 -17.86 13.22 -16.29
CA LEU A 362 -16.46 13.05 -16.67
C LEU A 362 -15.77 11.96 -15.84
N LEU A 363 -15.97 11.96 -14.51
CA LEU A 363 -15.38 10.99 -13.58
C LEU A 363 -15.99 9.58 -13.66
N SER A 364 -17.14 9.43 -14.30
CA SER A 364 -17.81 8.14 -14.50
C SER A 364 -17.69 7.61 -15.95
N MET A 365 -17.13 8.40 -16.86
CA MET A 365 -16.98 7.99 -18.26
C MET A 365 -15.92 6.89 -18.46
N PRO A 366 -16.14 5.97 -19.41
CA PRO A 366 -15.15 4.95 -19.77
C PRO A 366 -13.77 5.55 -20.13
N SER A 367 -13.72 6.71 -20.78
CA SER A 367 -12.46 7.39 -21.12
C SER A 367 -11.63 7.80 -19.90
N PHE A 368 -12.27 8.06 -18.74
CA PHE A 368 -11.55 8.31 -17.49
C PHE A 368 -11.21 6.99 -16.80
N LEU A 369 -12.21 6.11 -16.64
CA LEU A 369 -12.11 4.87 -15.87
C LEU A 369 -11.24 3.80 -16.52
N LEU A 370 -11.13 3.77 -17.84
CA LEU A 370 -10.42 2.72 -18.58
C LEU A 370 -9.10 3.23 -19.18
N ARG A 371 -8.10 2.36 -19.10
CA ARG A 371 -6.84 2.45 -19.84
C ARG A 371 -6.90 1.45 -20.98
N VAL A 372 -7.13 1.99 -22.17
CA VAL A 372 -7.29 1.21 -23.41
C VAL A 372 -6.13 1.52 -24.33
N GLU A 373 -5.40 0.47 -24.69
CA GLU A 373 -4.40 0.50 -25.75
C GLU A 373 -5.06 -0.06 -27.02
N ARG A 374 -5.18 0.75 -28.06
CA ARG A 374 -5.96 0.40 -29.25
C ARG A 374 -5.06 -0.28 -30.28
N GLN A 375 -5.52 -1.41 -30.79
CA GLN A 375 -4.90 -2.02 -31.96
C GLN A 375 -5.21 -1.14 -33.18
N PRO A 376 -4.20 -0.77 -34.00
CA PRO A 376 -4.46 -0.05 -35.25
C PRO A 376 -5.35 -0.89 -36.18
N VAL A 377 -6.32 -0.23 -36.83
CA VAL A 377 -7.44 -0.87 -37.56
C VAL A 377 -6.98 -1.88 -38.62
N ASP A 378 -5.85 -1.60 -39.28
CA ASP A 378 -5.32 -2.43 -40.37
C ASP A 378 -4.21 -3.40 -39.92
N THR A 379 -4.00 -3.57 -38.60
CA THR A 379 -2.95 -4.45 -38.08
C THR A 379 -3.37 -5.91 -38.23
N GLN A 380 -2.60 -6.67 -39.02
CA GLN A 380 -2.84 -8.10 -39.16
C GLN A 380 -2.65 -8.83 -37.81
N PRO A 381 -3.43 -9.88 -37.54
CA PRO A 381 -3.29 -10.65 -36.32
C PRO A 381 -1.86 -11.18 -36.12
N GLY A 382 -1.36 -11.12 -34.88
CA GLY A 382 -0.01 -11.58 -34.56
C GLY A 382 1.13 -10.61 -34.93
N VAL A 383 0.86 -9.52 -35.66
CA VAL A 383 1.86 -8.48 -35.98
C VAL A 383 2.19 -7.66 -34.74
N ILE A 384 3.47 -7.33 -34.61
CA ILE A 384 3.99 -6.45 -33.55
C ILE A 384 3.87 -5.00 -34.00
N TYR A 385 3.38 -4.14 -33.12
CA TYR A 385 3.32 -2.70 -33.34
C TYR A 385 3.79 -1.94 -32.11
N SER A 386 4.35 -0.76 -32.34
CA SER A 386 4.73 0.17 -31.28
C SER A 386 3.48 0.86 -30.72
N LEU A 387 3.47 1.10 -29.42
CA LEU A 387 2.50 1.99 -28.81
C LEU A 387 2.60 3.40 -29.39
N THR A 388 1.47 4.10 -29.39
CA THR A 388 1.45 5.55 -29.59
C THR A 388 2.10 6.26 -28.40
N ASP A 389 2.58 7.49 -28.61
CA ASP A 389 3.18 8.27 -27.53
C ASP A 389 2.17 8.57 -26.40
N LEU A 390 0.89 8.72 -26.73
CA LEU A 390 -0.19 8.90 -25.72
C LEU A 390 -0.37 7.65 -24.84
N GLU A 391 -0.35 6.46 -25.44
CA GLU A 391 -0.40 5.20 -24.69
C GLU A 391 0.85 5.00 -23.85
N LEU A 392 2.03 5.37 -24.38
CA LEU A 392 3.29 5.33 -23.65
C LEU A 392 3.30 6.30 -22.46
N ALA A 393 2.83 7.54 -22.64
CA ALA A 393 2.66 8.52 -21.56
C ALA A 393 1.75 7.98 -20.46
N SER A 394 0.62 7.37 -20.84
CA SER A 394 -0.28 6.74 -19.88
C SER A 394 0.38 5.56 -19.16
N ARG A 395 1.08 4.66 -19.87
CA ARG A 395 1.82 3.57 -19.21
C ARG A 395 2.85 4.11 -18.23
N LEU A 396 3.62 5.12 -18.62
CA LEU A 396 4.67 5.71 -17.80
C LEU A 396 4.12 6.40 -16.54
N SER A 397 3.04 7.20 -16.68
CA SER A 397 2.43 7.91 -15.56
C SER A 397 1.81 6.96 -14.53
N PHE A 398 1.15 5.89 -14.97
CA PHE A 398 0.56 4.94 -14.04
C PHE A 398 1.58 3.97 -13.44
N PHE A 399 2.69 3.71 -14.15
CA PHE A 399 3.80 2.97 -13.56
C PHE A 399 4.49 3.78 -12.46
N LEU A 400 4.92 5.01 -12.76
CA LEU A 400 5.79 5.78 -11.86
C LEU A 400 5.02 6.69 -10.89
N TRP A 401 3.81 7.15 -11.20
CA TRP A 401 3.06 8.06 -10.32
C TRP A 401 1.71 7.52 -9.87
N LYS A 402 1.32 6.34 -10.38
CA LYS A 402 0.01 5.71 -10.10
C LYS A 402 -1.16 6.67 -10.33
N SER A 403 -1.04 7.49 -11.38
CA SER A 403 -1.97 8.58 -11.69
C SER A 403 -1.88 8.99 -13.17
N ILE A 404 -2.69 9.97 -13.56
CA ILE A 404 -2.69 10.59 -14.89
C ILE A 404 -1.34 11.31 -15.19
N PRO A 405 -0.93 11.42 -16.47
CA PRO A 405 0.24 12.20 -16.85
C PRO A 405 0.02 13.68 -16.53
N ASP A 406 1.11 14.39 -16.24
CA ASP A 406 1.08 15.86 -16.19
C ASP A 406 1.15 16.46 -17.60
N ASP A 407 0.97 17.78 -17.69
CA ASP A 407 0.91 18.48 -18.98
C ASP A 407 2.22 18.31 -19.76
N GLU A 408 3.38 18.36 -19.11
CA GLU A 408 4.68 18.17 -19.78
C GLU A 408 4.77 16.81 -20.49
N LEU A 409 4.42 15.72 -19.80
CA LEU A 409 4.46 14.38 -20.36
C LEU A 409 3.40 14.20 -21.46
N LEU A 410 2.21 14.76 -21.25
CA LEU A 410 1.12 14.70 -22.22
C LEU A 410 1.43 15.52 -23.49
N ASP A 411 2.05 16.69 -23.35
CA ASP A 411 2.39 17.57 -24.46
C ASP A 411 3.51 16.98 -25.33
N LEU A 412 4.54 16.37 -24.70
CA LEU A 412 5.56 15.60 -25.42
C LEU A 412 4.94 14.45 -26.21
N ALA A 413 3.93 13.79 -25.63
CA ALA A 413 3.24 12.70 -26.30
C ALA A 413 2.35 13.17 -27.45
N ILE A 414 1.67 14.32 -27.30
CA ILE A 414 0.88 14.93 -28.37
C ILE A 414 1.78 15.38 -29.52
N ALA A 415 3.02 15.78 -29.23
CA ALA A 415 4.00 16.16 -30.23
C ALA A 415 4.74 14.98 -30.88
N ASP A 416 4.40 13.72 -30.54
CA ASP A 416 5.07 12.49 -31.00
C ASP A 416 6.59 12.44 -30.70
N ARG A 417 7.02 13.06 -29.60
CA ARG A 417 8.43 13.16 -29.19
C ARG A 417 8.81 12.25 -28.03
N LEU A 418 7.85 11.70 -27.30
CA LEU A 418 8.09 10.93 -26.09
C LEU A 418 8.85 9.63 -26.36
N ARG A 419 8.71 9.02 -27.55
CA ARG A 419 9.45 7.80 -27.91
C ARG A 419 10.92 8.04 -28.28
N GLU A 420 11.36 9.30 -28.45
CA GLU A 420 12.77 9.62 -28.65
C GLU A 420 13.58 9.14 -27.42
N PRO A 421 14.67 8.35 -27.59
CA PRO A 421 15.37 7.73 -26.46
C PRO A 421 15.81 8.71 -25.37
N ASP A 422 16.38 9.85 -25.74
CA ASP A 422 16.86 10.86 -24.79
C ASP A 422 15.71 11.56 -24.07
N VAL A 423 14.59 11.80 -24.76
CA VAL A 423 13.38 12.39 -24.17
C VAL A 423 12.75 11.43 -23.18
N LEU A 424 12.59 10.16 -23.56
CA LEU A 424 12.05 9.12 -22.68
C LEU A 424 12.90 8.96 -21.41
N ALA A 425 14.23 8.87 -21.57
CA ALA A 425 15.15 8.76 -20.45
C ALA A 425 15.14 10.00 -19.53
N ALA A 426 14.99 11.20 -20.10
CA ALA A 426 14.83 12.42 -19.32
C ALA A 426 13.52 12.42 -18.52
N GLN A 427 12.41 12.00 -19.14
CA GLN A 427 11.12 11.90 -18.46
C GLN A 427 11.12 10.85 -17.35
N VAL A 428 11.72 9.67 -17.56
CA VAL A 428 11.87 8.65 -16.50
C VAL A 428 12.61 9.23 -15.28
N ARG A 429 13.76 9.89 -15.49
CA ARG A 429 14.52 10.51 -14.40
C ARG A 429 13.74 11.60 -13.68
N ARG A 430 13.08 12.49 -14.43
CA ARG A 430 12.23 13.57 -13.87
C ARG A 430 11.12 12.98 -12.99
N MET A 431 10.45 11.95 -13.50
CA MET A 431 9.31 11.33 -12.81
C MET A 431 9.73 10.55 -11.57
N LEU A 432 10.87 9.85 -11.59
CA LEU A 432 11.43 9.17 -10.41
C LEU A 432 11.85 10.16 -9.31
N ALA A 433 12.34 11.34 -9.69
CA ALA A 433 12.72 12.38 -8.72
C ALA A 433 11.51 13.05 -8.05
N ASP A 434 10.37 13.14 -8.75
CA ASP A 434 9.13 13.75 -8.24
C ASP A 434 8.61 13.06 -6.97
N ARG A 435 8.00 13.83 -6.06
CA ARG A 435 7.38 13.31 -4.84
C ARG A 435 6.26 12.28 -5.11
N ARG A 436 5.58 12.39 -6.25
CA ARG A 436 4.53 11.44 -6.68
C ARG A 436 5.08 10.03 -6.88
N ALA A 437 6.39 9.88 -7.13
CA ALA A 437 7.05 8.59 -7.24
C ALA A 437 6.95 7.75 -5.96
N THR A 438 6.85 8.37 -4.79
CA THR A 438 6.66 7.63 -3.52
C THR A 438 5.37 6.78 -3.56
N ARG A 439 4.36 7.14 -4.37
CA ARG A 439 3.14 6.35 -4.55
C ARG A 439 3.44 4.97 -5.15
N PHE A 440 4.25 4.91 -6.21
CA PHE A 440 4.61 3.62 -6.80
C PHE A 440 5.57 2.85 -5.89
N MET A 441 6.51 3.53 -5.23
CA MET A 441 7.48 2.88 -4.34
C MET A 441 6.78 2.14 -3.21
N ASN A 442 5.88 2.83 -2.49
CA ASN A 442 5.11 2.26 -1.38
C ASN A 442 4.12 1.19 -1.87
N ASP A 443 3.48 1.43 -3.03
CA ASP A 443 2.50 0.48 -3.57
C ASP A 443 3.15 -0.80 -4.08
N PHE A 444 4.27 -0.69 -4.78
CA PHE A 444 5.06 -1.81 -5.26
C PHE A 444 5.61 -2.65 -4.11
N VAL A 445 6.36 -2.04 -3.17
CA VAL A 445 6.98 -2.80 -2.07
C VAL A 445 5.93 -3.37 -1.11
N GLY A 446 4.84 -2.64 -0.89
CA GLY A 446 3.72 -3.05 -0.06
C GLY A 446 3.06 -4.35 -0.53
N GLN A 447 2.93 -4.49 -1.86
CA GLN A 447 2.33 -5.64 -2.51
C GLN A 447 3.35 -6.76 -2.78
N TRP A 448 4.52 -6.43 -3.33
CA TRP A 448 5.59 -7.39 -3.60
C TRP A 448 5.97 -8.17 -2.34
N LEU A 449 6.21 -7.48 -1.22
CA LEU A 449 6.63 -8.12 0.02
C LEU A 449 5.45 -8.56 0.90
N ALA A 450 4.20 -8.29 0.46
CA ALA A 450 2.97 -8.58 1.17
C ALA A 450 2.81 -7.90 2.56
N VAL A 451 3.57 -6.83 2.84
CA VAL A 451 3.49 -6.12 4.14
C VAL A 451 2.14 -5.44 4.37
N ARG A 452 1.36 -5.18 3.32
CA ARG A 452 -0.04 -4.71 3.45
C ARG A 452 -0.93 -5.68 4.22
N ASN A 453 -0.62 -6.96 4.17
CA ASN A 453 -1.40 -8.00 4.84
C ASN A 453 -1.20 -7.99 6.36
N ILE A 454 -0.29 -7.14 6.88
CA ILE A 454 -0.08 -7.02 8.33
C ILE A 454 -1.35 -6.57 9.05
N HIS A 455 -2.24 -5.83 8.41
CA HIS A 455 -3.52 -5.41 9.01
C HIS A 455 -4.48 -6.58 9.28
N SER A 456 -4.27 -7.72 8.61
CA SER A 456 -5.00 -8.96 8.86
C SER A 456 -4.36 -9.86 9.92
N GLN A 457 -3.22 -9.44 10.48
CA GLN A 457 -2.52 -10.18 11.54
C GLN A 457 -3.01 -9.71 12.91
N ASP A 458 -3.34 -10.65 13.78
CA ASP A 458 -3.77 -10.37 15.16
C ASP A 458 -2.90 -11.17 16.14
N PRO A 459 -1.64 -10.76 16.38
CA PRO A 459 -0.77 -11.42 17.34
C PRO A 459 -1.39 -11.47 18.75
N ASP A 460 -1.29 -12.62 19.40
CA ASP A 460 -1.80 -12.83 20.74
C ASP A 460 -1.15 -11.85 21.73
N GLY A 461 -1.95 -10.94 22.30
CA GLY A 461 -1.45 -9.89 23.18
C GLY A 461 -0.84 -10.39 24.50
N ALA A 462 -1.18 -11.61 24.95
CA ALA A 462 -0.57 -12.23 26.13
C ALA A 462 0.83 -12.79 25.83
N LEU A 463 1.04 -13.30 24.61
CA LEU A 463 2.34 -13.81 24.16
C LEU A 463 3.25 -12.70 23.62
N PHE A 464 2.67 -11.70 22.96
CA PHE A 464 3.34 -10.65 22.21
C PHE A 464 3.00 -9.27 22.76
N ALA A 465 3.23 -9.09 24.06
CA ALA A 465 2.98 -7.84 24.76
C ALA A 465 3.65 -6.64 24.06
N GLY A 466 2.91 -5.53 23.94
CA GLY A 466 3.37 -4.30 23.30
C GLY A 466 3.05 -4.19 21.81
N PHE A 467 2.56 -5.26 21.17
CA PHE A 467 2.04 -5.18 19.81
C PHE A 467 0.71 -4.40 19.76
N ASN A 468 0.65 -3.36 18.92
CA ASN A 468 -0.51 -2.49 18.74
C ASN A 468 -0.47 -1.85 17.34
N ASP A 469 -1.51 -1.09 16.98
CA ASP A 469 -1.65 -0.51 15.64
C ASP A 469 -0.58 0.54 15.32
N SER A 470 -0.09 1.30 16.31
CA SER A 470 1.02 2.23 16.10
C SER A 470 2.32 1.49 15.78
N LEU A 471 2.61 0.40 16.49
CA LEU A 471 3.78 -0.43 16.21
C LEU A 471 3.65 -1.08 14.83
N ARG A 472 2.47 -1.62 14.51
CA ARG A 472 2.14 -2.19 13.19
C ARG A 472 2.39 -1.17 12.07
N ALA A 473 1.88 0.05 12.23
CA ALA A 473 2.10 1.13 11.27
C ALA A 473 3.59 1.50 11.15
N ALA A 474 4.31 1.52 12.28
CA ALA A 474 5.74 1.81 12.27
C ALA A 474 6.57 0.73 11.55
N MET A 475 6.23 -0.55 11.72
CA MET A 475 6.87 -1.67 11.01
C MET A 475 6.67 -1.60 9.49
N VAL A 476 5.49 -1.17 9.02
CA VAL A 476 5.24 -0.96 7.58
C VAL A 476 6.02 0.26 7.09
N ARG A 477 6.00 1.36 7.86
CA ARG A 477 6.66 2.60 7.48
C ARG A 477 8.19 2.46 7.41
N GLU A 478 8.78 1.63 8.27
CA GLU A 478 10.19 1.21 8.16
C GLU A 478 10.50 0.66 6.77
N THR A 479 9.76 -0.35 6.32
CA THR A 479 9.96 -1.01 5.02
C THR A 479 9.74 -0.06 3.86
N GLU A 480 8.73 0.81 3.93
CA GLU A 480 8.49 1.83 2.91
C GLU A 480 9.63 2.84 2.82
N LEU A 481 10.07 3.41 3.95
CA LEU A 481 11.16 4.37 4.00
C LEU A 481 12.49 3.76 3.56
N PHE A 482 12.73 2.52 3.95
CA PHE A 482 13.87 1.74 3.50
C PHE A 482 13.86 1.64 1.97
N PHE A 483 12.79 1.12 1.37
CA PHE A 483 12.69 0.99 -0.08
C PHE A 483 12.71 2.34 -0.82
N GLU A 484 12.06 3.37 -0.27
CA GLU A 484 12.11 4.73 -0.80
C GLU A 484 13.56 5.24 -0.85
N SER A 485 14.34 5.04 0.22
CA SER A 485 15.77 5.41 0.24
C SER A 485 16.59 4.64 -0.79
N GLN A 486 16.27 3.35 -1.01
CA GLN A 486 16.95 2.52 -2.00
C GLN A 486 16.76 3.08 -3.41
N VAL A 487 15.53 3.44 -3.78
CA VAL A 487 15.24 3.96 -5.12
C VAL A 487 15.72 5.41 -5.28
N ARG A 488 15.50 6.27 -4.27
CA ARG A 488 15.84 7.71 -4.36
C ARG A 488 17.34 7.98 -4.31
N GLU A 489 18.08 7.20 -3.54
CA GLU A 489 19.54 7.29 -3.47
C GLU A 489 20.22 6.43 -4.56
N ASP A 490 19.41 5.85 -5.46
CA ASP A 490 19.83 4.98 -6.55
C ASP A 490 20.79 3.89 -6.07
N ARG A 491 20.41 3.16 -5.03
CA ARG A 491 21.20 2.09 -4.43
C ARG A 491 21.25 0.84 -5.32
N SER A 492 22.23 -0.01 -5.06
CA SER A 492 22.37 -1.30 -5.74
C SER A 492 21.32 -2.27 -5.20
N ILE A 493 20.60 -3.02 -6.05
CA ILE A 493 19.54 -3.94 -5.62
C ILE A 493 19.96 -4.95 -4.53
N PRO A 494 21.18 -5.57 -4.57
CA PRO A 494 21.70 -6.40 -3.47
C PRO A 494 21.67 -5.74 -2.09
N GLU A 495 21.71 -4.41 -2.00
CA GLU A 495 21.63 -3.66 -0.75
C GLU A 495 20.30 -3.90 -0.02
N LEU A 496 19.24 -4.30 -0.72
CA LEU A 496 18.00 -4.77 -0.09
C LEU A 496 18.23 -5.90 0.93
N LEU A 497 19.27 -6.73 0.76
CA LEU A 497 19.62 -7.80 1.70
C LEU A 497 20.88 -7.50 2.52
N GLN A 498 21.62 -6.42 2.23
CA GLN A 498 22.92 -6.18 2.88
C GLN A 498 22.99 -4.87 3.67
N ALA A 499 22.06 -3.95 3.46
CA ALA A 499 22.05 -2.64 4.11
C ALA A 499 22.25 -2.75 5.62
N ASP A 500 23.26 -2.04 6.12
CA ASP A 500 23.58 -1.94 7.54
C ASP A 500 22.74 -0.87 8.27
N TYR A 501 21.69 -0.35 7.62
CA TYR A 501 20.84 0.67 8.18
C TYR A 501 19.36 0.38 7.96
N THR A 502 18.53 0.99 8.80
CA THR A 502 17.07 1.03 8.69
C THR A 502 16.53 2.41 9.08
N PHE A 503 15.22 2.55 9.19
CA PHE A 503 14.54 3.76 9.65
C PHE A 503 13.72 3.47 10.91
N LEU A 504 14.05 4.14 12.01
CA LEU A 504 13.40 3.92 13.31
C LEU A 504 12.74 5.19 13.83
N ASN A 505 11.55 5.04 14.38
CA ASN A 505 10.99 5.95 15.38
C ASN A 505 11.13 5.32 16.78
N GLU A 506 10.75 6.03 17.83
CA GLU A 506 10.89 5.55 19.22
C GLU A 506 10.20 4.21 19.48
N GLN A 507 8.99 4.03 18.96
CA GLN A 507 8.23 2.81 19.21
C GLN A 507 8.90 1.59 18.59
N LEU A 508 9.37 1.70 17.35
CA LEU A 508 10.07 0.62 16.68
C LEU A 508 11.48 0.41 17.27
N ALA A 509 12.16 1.48 17.69
CA ALA A 509 13.45 1.38 18.37
C ALA A 509 13.33 0.56 19.67
N ARG A 510 12.34 0.86 20.53
CA ARG A 510 12.05 0.07 21.73
C ARG A 510 11.74 -1.39 21.40
N HIS A 511 10.96 -1.63 20.34
CA HIS A 511 10.64 -2.99 19.88
C HIS A 511 11.88 -3.77 19.44
N TYR A 512 12.90 -3.08 18.92
CA TYR A 512 14.17 -3.68 18.53
C TYR A 512 15.25 -3.67 19.60
N GLY A 513 14.99 -3.09 20.77
CA GLY A 513 16.00 -2.94 21.83
C GLY A 513 17.08 -1.91 21.49
N VAL A 514 16.73 -0.89 20.70
CA VAL A 514 17.59 0.26 20.39
C VAL A 514 17.24 1.41 21.32
N ASP A 515 18.22 1.86 22.10
CA ASP A 515 18.11 3.00 22.99
C ASP A 515 18.30 4.35 22.25
N ASP A 516 18.07 5.46 22.95
CA ASP A 516 18.36 6.84 22.50
C ASP A 516 17.60 7.37 21.25
N ILE A 517 16.54 6.68 20.81
CA ILE A 517 15.63 7.18 19.76
C ILE A 517 14.30 7.60 20.38
N TYR A 518 13.96 8.89 20.24
CA TYR A 518 12.76 9.49 20.85
C TYR A 518 11.83 10.15 19.84
N GLY A 519 10.53 10.07 20.10
CA GLY A 519 9.45 10.64 19.30
C GLY A 519 9.02 9.80 18.10
N SER A 520 7.91 10.24 17.48
CA SER A 520 7.26 9.57 16.35
C SER A 520 8.00 9.72 15.01
N ARG A 521 9.02 10.59 14.93
CA ARG A 521 9.77 10.87 13.70
C ARG A 521 10.74 9.74 13.40
N PHE A 522 10.66 9.22 12.18
CA PHE A 522 11.62 8.26 11.66
C PHE A 522 12.97 8.90 11.37
N ARG A 523 14.04 8.18 11.73
CA ARG A 523 15.43 8.56 11.51
C ARG A 523 16.18 7.37 10.93
N ARG A 524 17.10 7.62 10.00
CA ARG A 524 18.02 6.60 9.53
C ARG A 524 18.92 6.18 10.70
N TYR A 525 19.04 4.89 10.93
CA TYR A 525 19.82 4.29 12.00
C TYR A 525 20.72 3.22 11.41
N THR A 526 22.02 3.28 11.72
CA THR A 526 22.99 2.26 11.34
C THR A 526 23.14 1.25 12.47
N TRP A 527 23.02 -0.04 12.14
CA TRP A 527 23.13 -1.13 13.07
C TRP A 527 24.57 -1.30 13.58
N ASN A 528 24.68 -1.70 14.84
CA ASN A 528 25.96 -2.05 15.48
C ASN A 528 26.28 -3.56 15.37
N ASP A 529 25.35 -4.34 14.85
CA ASP A 529 25.47 -5.79 14.61
C ASP A 529 24.77 -6.15 13.30
N ASP A 530 25.01 -7.37 12.80
CA ASP A 530 24.54 -7.80 11.49
C ASP A 530 23.21 -8.56 11.50
N ARG A 531 22.53 -8.70 12.65
CA ARG A 531 21.34 -9.55 12.77
C ARG A 531 20.20 -9.03 11.90
N ARG A 532 20.04 -7.71 11.84
CA ARG A 532 18.90 -7.02 11.21
C ARG A 532 19.22 -6.28 9.91
N HIS A 533 20.38 -6.55 9.29
CA HIS A 533 20.69 -5.92 8.01
C HIS A 533 19.69 -6.31 6.92
N GLY A 534 19.31 -5.33 6.10
CA GLY A 534 18.38 -5.48 4.99
C GLY A 534 16.98 -5.93 5.39
N LEU A 535 16.18 -6.29 4.38
CA LEU A 535 14.76 -6.63 4.51
C LEU A 535 14.51 -7.79 5.48
N LEU A 536 15.36 -8.80 5.53
CA LEU A 536 15.13 -9.97 6.40
C LEU A 536 15.14 -9.65 7.90
N GLY A 537 15.64 -8.47 8.28
CA GLY A 537 15.59 -7.97 9.66
C GLY A 537 14.31 -7.22 10.05
N HIS A 538 13.47 -6.87 9.07
CA HIS A 538 12.28 -6.03 9.28
C HIS A 538 11.13 -6.82 9.92
N ALA A 539 10.53 -6.24 10.96
CA ALA A 539 9.47 -6.92 11.70
C ALA A 539 8.18 -7.06 10.90
N SER A 540 7.86 -6.13 9.99
CA SER A 540 6.67 -6.26 9.15
C SER A 540 6.67 -7.55 8.35
N LEU A 541 7.84 -7.96 7.81
CA LEU A 541 8.00 -9.19 7.05
C LEU A 541 7.94 -10.43 7.94
N LEU A 542 8.61 -10.38 9.09
CA LEU A 542 8.64 -11.47 10.06
C LEU A 542 7.24 -11.74 10.64
N THR A 543 6.40 -10.70 10.77
CA THR A 543 5.01 -10.80 11.22
C THR A 543 4.06 -11.36 10.16
N VAL A 544 4.07 -10.86 8.92
CA VAL A 544 3.16 -11.37 7.88
C VAL A 544 3.48 -12.80 7.44
N THR A 545 4.65 -13.32 7.81
CA THR A 545 5.09 -14.70 7.57
C THR A 545 4.99 -15.58 8.83
N SER A 546 4.27 -15.15 9.86
CA SER A 546 4.04 -15.91 11.10
C SER A 546 2.55 -16.12 11.37
N TYR A 547 2.21 -16.93 12.37
CA TYR A 547 0.85 -17.02 12.91
C TYR A 547 0.69 -16.09 14.12
N ALA A 548 -0.56 -15.83 14.51
CA ALA A 548 -0.90 -14.98 15.65
C ALA A 548 -0.21 -15.39 16.96
N ASN A 549 0.00 -16.70 17.18
CA ASN A 549 0.53 -17.25 18.44
C ASN A 549 1.95 -17.83 18.34
N ARG A 550 2.56 -17.90 17.13
CA ARG A 550 3.88 -18.52 16.92
C ARG A 550 4.52 -18.19 15.57
N THR A 551 5.83 -18.40 15.47
CA THR A 551 6.57 -18.38 14.20
C THR A 551 6.09 -19.46 13.23
N SER A 552 6.40 -19.30 11.94
CA SER A 552 6.10 -20.30 10.91
C SER A 552 7.24 -20.42 9.89
N VAL A 553 8.10 -21.42 10.07
CA VAL A 553 9.20 -21.72 9.12
C VAL A 553 8.67 -22.04 7.72
N VAL A 554 7.48 -22.61 7.62
CA VAL A 554 6.84 -22.95 6.35
C VAL A 554 6.42 -21.69 5.60
N LEU A 555 5.76 -20.74 6.28
CA LEU A 555 5.33 -19.49 5.67
C LEU A 555 6.52 -18.59 5.34
N ARG A 556 7.52 -18.50 6.23
CA ARG A 556 8.79 -17.79 5.97
C ARG A 556 9.54 -18.38 4.78
N GLY A 557 9.74 -19.69 4.77
CA GLY A 557 10.45 -20.38 3.70
C GLY A 557 9.73 -20.28 2.34
N LYS A 558 8.40 -20.43 2.34
CA LYS A 558 7.57 -20.17 1.16
C LYS A 558 7.77 -18.74 0.67
N TRP A 559 7.69 -17.76 1.56
CA TRP A 559 7.85 -16.35 1.22
C TRP A 559 9.25 -16.08 0.63
N VAL A 560 10.33 -16.63 1.18
CA VAL A 560 11.68 -16.48 0.59
C VAL A 560 11.72 -17.06 -0.83
N LEU A 561 11.21 -18.28 -1.03
CA LEU A 561 11.20 -18.91 -2.36
C LEU A 561 10.38 -18.12 -3.40
N GLU A 562 9.17 -17.70 -3.03
CA GLU A 562 8.22 -17.06 -3.93
C GLU A 562 8.56 -15.58 -4.18
N THR A 563 8.93 -14.86 -3.12
CA THR A 563 9.12 -13.40 -3.13
C THR A 563 10.53 -12.99 -3.51
N LEU A 564 11.55 -13.71 -2.99
CA LEU A 564 12.96 -13.35 -3.19
C LEU A 564 13.64 -14.19 -4.27
N LEU A 565 13.27 -15.46 -4.45
CA LEU A 565 13.94 -16.36 -5.41
C LEU A 565 13.11 -16.72 -6.63
N GLY A 566 11.91 -16.16 -6.79
CA GLY A 566 11.06 -16.39 -7.96
C GLY A 566 10.78 -17.87 -8.25
N SER A 567 10.74 -18.74 -7.24
CA SER A 567 10.57 -20.18 -7.40
C SER A 567 9.54 -20.75 -6.41
N PRO A 568 8.25 -20.34 -6.53
CA PRO A 568 7.22 -20.72 -5.58
C PRO A 568 7.12 -22.24 -5.41
N PRO A 569 6.88 -22.73 -4.19
CA PRO A 569 6.67 -24.15 -3.94
C PRO A 569 5.38 -24.66 -4.62
N PRO A 570 5.27 -25.97 -4.91
CA PRO A 570 4.02 -26.54 -5.40
C PRO A 570 2.89 -26.35 -4.38
N PRO A 571 1.61 -26.34 -4.82
CA PRO A 571 0.48 -26.22 -3.91
C PRO A 571 0.46 -27.38 -2.90
N PRO A 572 0.00 -27.13 -1.65
CA PRO A 572 -0.05 -28.16 -0.62
C PRO A 572 -1.03 -29.29 -1.01
N PRO A 573 -0.80 -30.53 -0.52
CA PRO A 573 -1.78 -31.61 -0.65
C PRO A 573 -3.12 -31.25 0.01
N ALA A 574 -4.21 -31.91 -0.41
CA ALA A 574 -5.49 -31.81 0.29
C ALA A 574 -5.37 -32.40 1.71
N ASN A 575 -5.99 -31.77 2.71
CA ASN A 575 -6.05 -32.20 4.11
C ASN A 575 -4.70 -32.27 4.86
N VAL A 576 -3.96 -31.16 4.93
CA VAL A 576 -2.76 -31.06 5.77
C VAL A 576 -3.16 -30.93 7.25
N PRO A 577 -2.72 -31.85 8.15
CA PRO A 577 -3.02 -31.75 9.58
C PRO A 577 -2.24 -30.58 10.22
N PRO A 578 -2.77 -29.94 11.29
CA PRO A 578 -2.04 -28.90 12.01
C PRO A 578 -0.78 -29.47 12.69
N LEU A 579 0.25 -28.64 12.82
CA LEU A 579 1.45 -28.99 13.59
C LEU A 579 1.12 -29.08 15.09
N GLU A 580 1.46 -30.22 15.71
CA GLU A 580 1.27 -30.47 17.14
C GLU A 580 1.88 -29.37 18.03
N GLU A 581 1.18 -29.03 19.11
CA GLU A 581 1.67 -28.05 20.10
C GLU A 581 2.81 -28.65 20.94
N SER A 582 3.70 -27.78 21.44
CA SER A 582 4.78 -28.23 22.32
C SER A 582 4.24 -28.50 23.73
N ASP A 583 4.66 -29.61 24.35
CA ASP A 583 4.34 -29.92 25.74
C ASP A 583 5.15 -29.02 26.69
N ARG A 584 4.48 -28.37 27.65
CA ARG A 584 5.14 -27.52 28.65
C ARG A 584 6.04 -28.30 29.62
N ARG A 585 5.82 -29.61 29.80
CA ARG A 585 6.63 -30.46 30.69
C ARG A 585 7.88 -31.00 30.00
N ASN A 586 7.88 -31.05 28.67
CA ASN A 586 9.00 -31.48 27.85
C ASN A 586 9.03 -30.65 26.56
N PRO A 587 9.48 -29.38 26.65
CA PRO A 587 9.42 -28.45 25.53
C PRO A 587 10.28 -28.95 24.38
N ARG A 588 9.71 -28.98 23.18
CA ARG A 588 10.43 -29.25 21.94
C ARG A 588 10.56 -27.96 21.16
N SER A 589 11.73 -27.74 20.58
CA SER A 589 11.94 -26.63 19.64
C SER A 589 11.02 -26.78 18.42
N LEU A 590 10.75 -25.66 17.71
CA LEU A 590 10.03 -25.73 16.44
C LEU A 590 10.70 -26.68 15.43
N ARG A 591 12.04 -26.75 15.44
CA ARG A 591 12.82 -27.64 14.58
C ARG A 591 12.48 -29.10 14.83
N GLU A 592 12.56 -29.56 16.07
CA GLU A 592 12.27 -30.97 16.42
C GLU A 592 10.82 -31.35 16.06
N ARG A 593 9.86 -30.44 16.28
CA ARG A 593 8.47 -30.66 15.87
C ARG A 593 8.31 -30.79 14.36
N MET A 594 8.99 -29.93 13.59
CA MET A 594 8.93 -29.99 12.13
C MET A 594 9.67 -31.21 11.56
N GLU A 595 10.78 -31.63 12.16
CA GLU A 595 11.47 -32.87 11.79
C GLU A 595 10.56 -34.08 12.00
N LEU A 596 9.82 -34.13 13.10
CA LEU A 596 8.79 -35.15 13.33
C LEU A 596 7.68 -35.08 12.28
N HIS A 597 7.16 -33.89 11.99
CA HIS A 597 6.13 -33.68 10.96
C HIS A 597 6.58 -34.13 9.56
N ARG A 598 7.87 -33.97 9.25
CA ARG A 598 8.49 -34.35 7.97
C ARG A 598 8.86 -35.83 7.87
N SER A 599 8.65 -36.63 8.92
CA SER A 599 8.85 -38.08 8.84
C SER A 599 7.95 -38.75 7.78
N SER A 600 6.83 -38.10 7.42
CA SER A 600 6.00 -38.50 6.28
C SER A 600 6.66 -38.11 4.94
N PRO A 601 6.86 -39.07 4.00
CA PRO A 601 7.41 -38.79 2.67
C PRO A 601 6.62 -37.74 1.86
N VAL A 602 5.30 -37.65 2.09
CA VAL A 602 4.42 -36.69 1.42
C VAL A 602 4.77 -35.26 1.86
N CYS A 603 4.93 -35.03 3.16
CA CYS A 603 5.30 -33.73 3.71
C CYS A 603 6.75 -33.36 3.36
N ALA A 604 7.68 -34.32 3.46
CA ALA A 604 9.10 -34.07 3.16
C ALA A 604 9.33 -33.57 1.72
N SER A 605 8.51 -33.97 0.75
CA SER A 605 8.65 -33.56 -0.65
C SER A 605 8.61 -32.03 -0.86
N CYS A 606 7.75 -31.32 -0.13
CA CYS A 606 7.58 -29.87 -0.24
C CYS A 606 8.44 -29.12 0.79
N HIS A 607 8.50 -29.64 2.02
CA HIS A 607 9.19 -28.99 3.14
C HIS A 607 10.72 -28.96 3.01
N ARG A 608 11.31 -29.87 2.23
CA ARG A 608 12.78 -29.94 2.04
C ARG A 608 13.41 -28.66 1.51
N ARG A 609 12.71 -27.88 0.68
CA ARG A 609 13.21 -26.60 0.15
C ARG A 609 12.80 -25.39 0.99
N MET A 610 11.57 -25.39 1.52
CA MET A 610 11.03 -24.25 2.26
C MET A 610 11.62 -24.15 3.67
N ASP A 611 11.54 -25.22 4.44
CA ASP A 611 11.82 -25.17 5.87
C ASP A 611 13.23 -24.71 6.20
N PRO A 612 14.30 -25.12 5.49
CA PRO A 612 15.63 -24.58 5.74
C PRO A 612 15.64 -23.04 5.68
N LEU A 613 15.06 -22.45 4.64
CA LEU A 613 15.00 -20.99 4.49
C LEU A 613 14.22 -20.32 5.64
N GLY A 614 13.19 -20.99 6.17
CA GLY A 614 12.47 -20.54 7.36
C GLY A 614 13.30 -20.65 8.64
N PHE A 615 14.04 -21.76 8.82
CA PHE A 615 14.88 -21.97 9.99
C PHE A 615 16.02 -20.96 10.11
N ALA A 616 16.58 -20.49 8.99
CA ALA A 616 17.59 -19.44 9.00
C ALA A 616 17.11 -18.11 9.63
N LEU A 617 15.79 -17.94 9.78
CA LEU A 617 15.16 -16.78 10.41
C LEU A 617 14.57 -17.08 11.78
N GLU A 618 14.75 -18.28 12.34
CA GLU A 618 13.99 -18.74 13.52
C GLU A 618 14.33 -17.98 14.81
N ASN A 619 15.51 -17.36 14.88
CA ASN A 619 15.88 -16.44 15.97
C ASN A 619 14.99 -15.20 16.05
N PHE A 620 14.19 -14.91 15.02
CA PHE A 620 13.16 -13.88 15.09
C PHE A 620 11.81 -14.48 15.51
N ASP A 621 11.19 -13.94 16.57
CA ASP A 621 9.85 -14.32 17.01
C ASP A 621 8.75 -13.89 16.01
N ALA A 622 7.48 -14.16 16.33
CA ALA A 622 6.36 -13.87 15.43
C ALA A 622 6.14 -12.37 15.17
N ILE A 623 6.65 -11.49 16.03
CA ILE A 623 6.61 -10.03 15.85
C ILE A 623 7.99 -9.44 15.49
N GLY A 624 8.95 -10.30 15.14
CA GLY A 624 10.27 -9.91 14.67
C GLY A 624 11.25 -9.46 15.76
N ARG A 625 11.03 -9.80 17.04
CA ARG A 625 12.04 -9.63 18.11
C ARG A 625 13.07 -10.74 18.04
N TRP A 626 14.30 -10.44 18.44
CA TRP A 626 15.36 -11.45 18.55
C TRP A 626 15.18 -12.29 19.82
N ARG A 627 15.47 -13.59 19.71
CA ARG A 627 15.43 -14.55 20.81
C ARG A 627 16.42 -15.70 20.59
N GLU A 628 16.85 -16.32 21.69
CA GLU A 628 17.78 -17.46 21.70
C GLU A 628 17.08 -18.79 22.04
N ASP A 629 15.91 -18.75 22.68
CA ASP A 629 15.09 -19.92 23.01
C ASP A 629 13.62 -19.79 22.57
N ASP A 630 12.95 -20.93 22.41
CA ASP A 630 11.52 -21.08 22.14
C ASP A 630 10.86 -21.86 23.28
N GLY A 631 10.22 -21.17 24.22
CA GLY A 631 9.57 -21.83 25.36
C GLY A 631 10.55 -22.63 26.23
N GLY A 632 11.79 -22.15 26.38
CA GLY A 632 12.86 -22.81 27.13
C GLY A 632 13.71 -23.81 26.35
N ALA A 633 13.40 -24.07 25.07
CA ALA A 633 14.24 -24.90 24.18
C ALA A 633 15.16 -24.02 23.32
N GLU A 634 16.46 -24.33 23.28
CA GLU A 634 17.44 -23.58 22.47
C GLU A 634 17.10 -23.59 20.97
N ILE A 635 17.25 -22.44 20.31
CA ILE A 635 17.00 -22.30 18.87
C ILE A 635 18.23 -22.70 18.07
N ASN A 636 18.08 -23.69 17.19
CA ASN A 636 19.06 -24.00 16.15
C ASN A 636 18.58 -23.46 14.79
N SER A 637 19.15 -22.33 14.35
CA SER A 637 18.88 -21.71 13.04
C SER A 637 19.83 -22.14 11.93
N THR A 638 20.81 -23.00 12.22
CA THR A 638 21.79 -23.47 11.24
C THR A 638 21.12 -24.34 10.17
N ILE A 639 21.46 -24.07 8.91
CA ILE A 639 20.97 -24.82 7.74
C ILE A 639 22.09 -25.11 6.74
N GLU A 640 21.78 -25.95 5.76
CA GLU A 640 22.56 -26.10 4.55
C GLU A 640 21.77 -25.52 3.37
N LEU A 641 22.40 -24.66 2.58
CA LEU A 641 21.83 -24.07 1.38
C LEU A 641 22.85 -24.18 0.24
N SER A 642 22.51 -24.94 -0.81
CA SER A 642 23.36 -25.14 -1.99
C SER A 642 24.80 -25.57 -1.67
N GLY A 643 24.94 -26.48 -0.69
CA GLY A 643 26.23 -27.01 -0.22
C GLY A 643 27.01 -26.07 0.72
N ARG A 644 26.43 -24.93 1.12
CA ARG A 644 27.00 -24.00 2.10
C ARG A 644 26.32 -24.16 3.44
N VAL A 645 27.11 -24.18 4.51
CA VAL A 645 26.59 -24.06 5.88
C VAL A 645 26.21 -22.60 6.11
N VAL A 646 24.99 -22.36 6.56
CA VAL A 646 24.46 -21.05 6.94
C VAL A 646 24.12 -21.11 8.42
N ASP A 647 24.85 -20.38 9.23
CA ASP A 647 24.79 -20.40 10.71
C ASP A 647 24.41 -19.04 11.32
N SER A 648 24.15 -18.04 10.48
CA SER A 648 23.86 -16.67 10.90
C SER A 648 22.96 -15.95 9.88
N PRO A 649 22.21 -14.91 10.32
CA PRO A 649 21.45 -14.06 9.40
C PRO A 649 22.31 -13.46 8.29
N ARG A 650 23.57 -13.13 8.57
CA ARG A 650 24.53 -12.63 7.58
C ARG A 650 24.87 -13.68 6.54
N ALA A 651 25.30 -14.87 6.97
CA ALA A 651 25.58 -15.98 6.05
C ALA A 651 24.36 -16.31 5.18
N PHE A 652 23.15 -16.17 5.73
CA PHE A 652 21.92 -16.42 4.97
C PHE A 652 21.72 -15.41 3.84
N ARG A 653 21.92 -14.11 4.10
CA ARG A 653 21.81 -13.05 3.08
C ARG A 653 22.87 -13.19 2.01
N GLU A 654 24.10 -13.51 2.39
CA GLU A 654 25.19 -13.79 1.46
C GLU A 654 24.89 -15.04 0.59
N ALA A 655 24.30 -16.08 1.18
CA ALA A 655 23.90 -17.28 0.45
C ALA A 655 22.76 -17.01 -0.54
N LEU A 656 21.74 -16.21 -0.17
CA LEU A 656 20.64 -15.83 -1.07
C LEU A 656 21.13 -15.01 -2.28
N LEU A 657 22.11 -14.12 -2.07
CA LEU A 657 22.71 -13.34 -3.16
C LEU A 657 23.59 -14.19 -4.07
N ALA A 658 24.21 -15.24 -3.53
CA ALA A 658 25.01 -16.20 -4.29
C ALA A 658 24.19 -17.36 -4.87
N GLU A 659 22.87 -17.37 -4.70
CA GLU A 659 22.01 -18.47 -5.11
C GLU A 659 21.76 -18.45 -6.63
N GLY A 660 22.06 -19.58 -7.27
CA GLY A 660 21.88 -19.77 -8.71
C GLY A 660 22.63 -18.74 -9.55
N ASP A 661 22.01 -18.32 -10.65
CA ASP A 661 22.52 -17.28 -11.54
C ASP A 661 21.83 -15.95 -11.25
N ASN A 662 22.12 -15.37 -10.07
CA ASN A 662 21.50 -14.15 -9.56
C ASN A 662 19.97 -14.24 -9.46
N GLU A 663 19.43 -15.33 -8.90
CA GLU A 663 17.99 -15.56 -8.81
C GLU A 663 17.26 -14.45 -8.03
N PHE A 664 17.91 -13.86 -7.03
CA PHE A 664 17.39 -12.69 -6.33
C PHE A 664 17.16 -11.51 -7.27
N ILE A 665 18.15 -11.16 -8.09
CA ILE A 665 18.03 -10.06 -9.06
C ILE A 665 16.93 -10.37 -10.08
N LYS A 666 16.91 -11.59 -10.62
CA LYS A 666 15.87 -12.03 -11.58
C LYS A 666 14.46 -11.91 -10.99
N ALA A 667 14.27 -12.27 -9.73
CA ALA A 667 12.99 -12.11 -9.04
C ALA A 667 12.58 -10.63 -8.91
N VAL A 668 13.52 -9.74 -8.58
CA VAL A 668 13.26 -8.29 -8.55
C VAL A 668 12.86 -7.76 -9.93
N VAL A 669 13.58 -8.17 -10.99
CA VAL A 669 13.23 -7.83 -12.38
C VAL A 669 11.85 -8.35 -12.75
N GLU A 670 11.53 -9.61 -12.42
CA GLU A 670 10.22 -10.23 -12.67
C GLU A 670 9.10 -9.41 -12.03
N LYS A 671 9.24 -9.11 -10.73
CA LYS A 671 8.20 -8.42 -9.95
C LYS A 671 7.99 -7.00 -10.45
N LEU A 672 9.05 -6.26 -10.74
CA LEU A 672 8.92 -4.91 -11.29
C LEU A 672 8.31 -4.94 -12.70
N LEU A 673 8.66 -5.92 -13.53
CA LEU A 673 8.10 -6.06 -14.87
C LEU A 673 6.59 -6.37 -14.82
N ILE A 674 6.16 -7.30 -13.96
CA ILE A 674 4.73 -7.58 -13.72
C ILE A 674 4.00 -6.29 -13.33
N TYR A 675 4.55 -5.55 -12.37
CA TYR A 675 3.95 -4.31 -11.87
C TYR A 675 3.87 -3.22 -12.94
N ALA A 676 4.95 -3.01 -13.69
CA ALA A 676 5.05 -1.98 -14.72
C ALA A 676 4.11 -2.25 -15.91
N LEU A 677 3.99 -3.51 -16.33
CA LEU A 677 3.12 -3.90 -17.43
C LEU A 677 1.65 -3.98 -16.99
N GLY A 678 1.39 -4.33 -15.73
CA GLY A 678 0.06 -4.62 -15.21
C GLY A 678 -0.50 -5.93 -15.78
N ARG A 679 0.36 -6.95 -15.95
CA ARG A 679 -0.01 -8.32 -16.34
C ARG A 679 1.03 -9.30 -15.78
N GLY A 680 0.69 -10.60 -15.74
CA GLY A 680 1.70 -11.62 -15.45
C GLY A 680 2.79 -11.66 -16.53
N VAL A 681 3.98 -12.14 -16.16
CA VAL A 681 5.00 -12.52 -17.14
C VAL A 681 4.71 -13.92 -17.68
N ASP A 682 5.10 -14.15 -18.92
CA ASP A 682 4.94 -15.42 -19.62
C ASP A 682 6.29 -15.85 -20.25
N TYR A 683 6.32 -17.01 -20.90
CA TYR A 683 7.53 -17.57 -21.49
C TYR A 683 8.24 -16.62 -22.47
N TYR A 684 7.50 -15.75 -23.15
CA TYR A 684 8.05 -14.80 -24.10
C TYR A 684 8.67 -13.56 -23.45
N ASP A 685 8.48 -13.34 -22.15
CA ASP A 685 9.12 -12.24 -21.41
C ASP A 685 10.50 -12.65 -20.87
N ALA A 686 10.76 -13.96 -20.74
CA ALA A 686 12.01 -14.49 -20.18
C ALA A 686 13.29 -14.00 -20.89
N PRO A 687 13.33 -13.89 -22.25
CA PRO A 687 14.49 -13.30 -22.94
C PRO A 687 14.75 -11.84 -22.56
N ALA A 688 13.69 -11.03 -22.40
CA ALA A 688 13.84 -9.64 -21.97
C ALA A 688 14.30 -9.55 -20.52
N MET A 689 13.76 -10.39 -19.62
CA MET A 689 14.22 -10.48 -18.24
C MET A 689 15.70 -10.86 -18.16
N ARG A 690 16.15 -11.89 -18.89
CA ARG A 690 17.57 -12.28 -18.95
C ARG A 690 18.45 -11.16 -19.49
N ARG A 691 18.02 -10.46 -20.54
CA ARG A 691 18.74 -9.30 -21.09
C ARG A 691 18.87 -8.18 -20.05
N ILE A 692 17.76 -7.78 -19.42
CA ILE A 692 17.74 -6.73 -18.39
C ILE A 692 18.67 -7.11 -17.22
N THR A 693 18.57 -8.34 -16.71
CA THR A 693 19.44 -8.81 -15.63
C THR A 693 20.92 -8.78 -16.00
N ARG A 694 21.28 -9.18 -17.22
CA ARG A 694 22.68 -9.12 -17.69
C ARG A 694 23.19 -7.69 -17.77
N GLU A 695 22.43 -6.80 -18.41
CA GLU A 695 22.85 -5.41 -18.56
C GLU A 695 22.85 -4.64 -17.24
N LEU A 696 22.08 -5.07 -16.24
CA LEU A 696 22.13 -4.47 -14.90
C LEU A 696 23.47 -4.70 -14.20
N ALA A 697 24.18 -5.77 -14.54
CA ALA A 697 25.50 -6.02 -13.97
C ALA A 697 26.51 -4.93 -14.38
N ASP A 698 26.36 -4.37 -15.58
CA ASP A 698 27.21 -3.28 -16.09
C ASP A 698 26.98 -1.96 -15.33
N ASP A 699 25.78 -1.81 -14.75
CA ASP A 699 25.33 -0.63 -14.02
C ASP A 699 25.24 -0.88 -12.50
N ASP A 700 25.98 -1.84 -11.94
CA ASP A 700 26.01 -2.15 -10.50
C ASP A 700 24.60 -2.39 -9.90
N TYR A 701 23.70 -2.99 -10.69
CA TYR A 701 22.33 -3.33 -10.31
C TYR A 701 21.51 -2.15 -9.75
N ARG A 702 21.69 -0.94 -10.31
CA ARG A 702 21.03 0.28 -9.82
C ARG A 702 19.54 0.33 -10.15
N TRP A 703 18.74 0.90 -9.24
CA TRP A 703 17.29 1.05 -9.41
C TRP A 703 16.92 1.91 -10.61
N SER A 704 17.61 3.03 -10.82
CA SER A 704 17.38 3.93 -11.95
C SER A 704 17.62 3.21 -13.29
N SER A 705 18.64 2.35 -13.34
CA SER A 705 18.95 1.52 -14.50
C SER A 705 17.86 0.47 -14.73
N LEU A 706 17.42 -0.24 -13.68
CA LEU A 706 16.34 -1.22 -13.78
C LEU A 706 15.05 -0.59 -14.32
N VAL A 707 14.61 0.53 -13.76
CA VAL A 707 13.42 1.25 -14.25
C VAL A 707 13.59 1.67 -15.71
N SER A 708 14.74 2.23 -16.06
CA SER A 708 15.03 2.68 -17.43
C SER A 708 15.03 1.53 -18.44
N LYS A 709 15.59 0.37 -18.07
CA LYS A 709 15.62 -0.84 -18.92
C LYS A 709 14.24 -1.47 -19.07
N VAL A 710 13.42 -1.49 -18.02
CA VAL A 710 12.01 -1.90 -18.13
C VAL A 710 11.24 -1.00 -19.08
N VAL A 711 11.33 0.32 -18.91
CA VAL A 711 10.63 1.30 -19.78
C VAL A 711 11.12 1.25 -21.23
N SER A 712 12.39 0.93 -21.45
CA SER A 712 12.99 0.84 -22.79
C SER A 712 12.70 -0.49 -23.50
N SER A 713 12.19 -1.50 -22.78
CA SER A 713 11.93 -2.84 -23.32
C SER A 713 10.78 -2.88 -24.34
N ASP A 714 10.82 -3.87 -25.23
CA ASP A 714 9.73 -4.12 -26.19
C ASP A 714 8.41 -4.42 -25.48
N GLN A 715 8.47 -5.14 -24.34
CA GLN A 715 7.29 -5.45 -23.51
C GLN A 715 6.56 -4.18 -23.06
N PHE A 716 7.31 -3.12 -22.72
CA PHE A 716 6.75 -1.87 -22.27
C PHE A 716 6.35 -0.93 -23.42
N ARG A 717 7.02 -1.00 -24.56
CA ARG A 717 6.86 -0.05 -25.68
C ARG A 717 6.05 -0.58 -26.87
N MET A 718 5.86 -1.89 -26.94
CA MET A 718 5.23 -2.56 -28.07
C MET A 718 4.14 -3.53 -27.60
N ARG A 719 3.34 -4.00 -28.56
CA ARG A 719 2.30 -5.00 -28.35
C ARG A 719 2.22 -5.92 -29.56
N ARG A 720 1.75 -7.14 -29.32
CA ARG A 720 1.34 -8.07 -30.38
C ARG A 720 -0.16 -7.97 -30.63
N ALA A 721 -0.56 -7.80 -31.89
CA ALA A 721 -1.96 -7.79 -32.31
C ALA A 721 -2.65 -9.11 -31.98
N GLN A 722 -3.92 -9.05 -31.57
CA GLN A 722 -4.68 -10.23 -31.17
C GLN A 722 -4.82 -11.19 -32.36
N LEU A 723 -4.46 -12.46 -32.16
CA LEU A 723 -4.79 -13.54 -33.10
C LEU A 723 -6.32 -13.70 -33.13
N PRO A 724 -6.95 -14.01 -34.28
CA PRO A 724 -8.37 -14.31 -34.30
C PRO A 724 -8.60 -15.46 -33.32
N GLU A 725 -9.59 -15.34 -32.44
CA GLU A 725 -9.91 -16.43 -31.52
C GLU A 725 -10.24 -17.67 -32.35
N GLU A 726 -9.40 -18.71 -32.30
CA GLU A 726 -9.88 -20.05 -32.57
C GLU A 726 -10.94 -20.30 -31.50
N SER A 727 -12.19 -20.44 -31.94
CA SER A 727 -13.32 -20.80 -31.09
C SER A 727 -12.93 -22.01 -30.24
N VAL A 728 -12.63 -21.79 -28.96
CA VAL A 728 -12.42 -22.86 -27.98
C VAL A 728 -13.79 -23.46 -27.67
N VAL A 729 -14.25 -24.32 -28.57
CA VAL A 729 -15.20 -25.38 -28.27
C VAL A 729 -14.35 -26.59 -27.91
N ALA A 730 -13.84 -26.65 -26.67
CA ALA A 730 -13.40 -27.91 -26.06
C ALA A 730 -13.13 -27.75 -24.55
N ASN A 731 -13.81 -28.60 -23.78
CA ASN A 731 -13.56 -29.01 -22.39
C ASN A 731 -14.39 -28.34 -21.28
N GLN A 732 -15.71 -28.45 -21.40
CA GLN A 732 -16.50 -28.97 -20.27
C GLN A 732 -16.62 -30.49 -20.43
N GLN A 733 -15.79 -31.23 -19.70
CA GLN A 733 -16.07 -32.58 -19.21
C GLN A 733 -15.19 -32.84 -17.99
#